data_AF-A0A7W1X8N0-F1
#
_entry.id   AF-A0A7W1X8N0-F1
#
_cell.length_a   1.000
_cell.length_b   1.000
_cell.length_c   1.000
_cell.angle_alpha   90.00
_cell.angle_beta   90.00
_cell.angle_gamma   90.00
#
_symmetry.space_group_name_H-M   'P 1'
#
loop_
_entity.id
_entity.type
_entity.pdbx_description
1 polymer ?
#
loop_
_entity_poly.entity_id
_entity_poly.type
_entity_poly.pdbx_seq_one_letter_code
_entity_poly.pdbx_strand_id
1 'polypeptide(L)'
;MMLAGLTWEQFFKEYWRKKPLFIKGGALKLLQTQWQAAEFEEMARQVEELDPRLVKRNANGLTFVQKVSIVNERLSELAVRFQKEMSCPSIWFDGVRANHGHSIGCHFDDSDNFVLQQEGVKIWKLHPPDIIADEVLQKRMLKNPDVGNIFMPDEYLEFILEPGDLLYIPIFWPHWGVSEGPSLSLSLVCNATNGLRDLLPLVSRQLAEDPEWWKPLPMMRLDEGGQDDEFDRMLERLLARMQEDSFKERVKSLWRKQRCRQVYGEAQEETNNRGNSRGGQEELLIDMDRVREIYGQPVSSFDLKQVVLPGEPTAFNAFRELVFRVYLKRFLLVCSKGFPMLETRELKDSTQTLLTLLLQLDPKRLAQAAVRPELTSWIWRAHEAINFGYGPRVEEIFSYLGTFFLPFFLQSDLPDLEGESLVLRRSTKDTIQLSPIGKQIHAAKGFASLMRVNFKNRAIQLQNDQETVEVPLETFWKEEGEMRIGQGMEITRLAVLRNTSAVICAGHDWYENFLPGDSKKDVTGLRQTCSNEERTDLNRCLDEGIGLVRAFWPEAFAELNEQISCILPLKSKGYLPYQTTIKAFRGMIATSARPSYLAAQTLVHETGHNKFNSVLDLYHLFENDPGVLFYSPFDDDQRPLTWIFHETFAFLQDIHISGRLLGAVEQIEDLSLERYLRKTSERVEKALDMIRKHARLTAEGERIVAGFEEALQKKAVK
;
A
#
# COMPACT_ATOMS: atom_id res chain seq x y z
N MET A 1 18.66 37.62 7.76
CA MET A 1 17.92 37.95 9.00
C MET A 1 18.84 37.72 10.19
N MET A 2 18.53 38.29 11.36
CA MET A 2 19.18 37.92 12.62
C MET A 2 18.18 37.14 13.47
N LEU A 3 18.63 36.10 14.18
CA LEU A 3 17.84 35.46 15.21
C LEU A 3 17.83 36.37 16.45
N ALA A 4 16.91 37.33 16.45
CA ALA A 4 16.68 38.28 17.54
C ALA A 4 17.92 39.09 17.99
N GLY A 5 18.90 39.31 17.10
CA GLY A 5 20.14 40.07 17.35
C GLY A 5 21.42 39.27 17.13
N LEU A 6 21.33 37.95 16.96
CA LEU A 6 22.44 37.08 16.57
C LEU A 6 22.43 36.83 15.06
N THR A 7 23.61 36.85 14.41
CA THR A 7 23.69 36.38 13.02
C THR A 7 23.50 34.86 12.96
N TRP A 8 23.01 34.35 11.84
CA TRP A 8 22.91 32.90 11.63
C TRP A 8 24.27 32.21 11.74
N GLU A 9 25.33 32.85 11.27
CA GLU A 9 26.70 32.34 11.39
C GLU A 9 27.13 32.16 12.86
N GLN A 10 26.87 33.17 13.70
CA GLN A 10 27.13 33.07 15.14
C GLN A 10 26.30 31.97 15.78
N PHE A 11 25.01 31.89 15.44
CA PHE A 11 24.12 30.85 15.94
C PHE A 11 24.59 29.44 15.57
N PHE A 12 24.93 29.19 14.31
CA PHE A 12 25.43 27.89 13.84
C PHE A 12 26.78 27.53 14.48
N LYS A 13 27.64 28.54 14.67
CA LYS A 13 28.95 28.34 15.29
C LYS A 13 28.85 28.00 16.77
N GLU A 14 27.97 28.64 17.52
CA GLU A 14 27.99 28.58 18.99
C GLU A 14 26.89 27.74 19.63
N TYR A 15 25.71 27.63 18.99
CA TYR A 15 24.51 27.07 19.63
C TYR A 15 23.93 25.88 18.89
N TRP A 16 23.79 25.94 17.56
CA TRP A 16 23.13 24.91 16.77
C TRP A 16 23.70 23.51 17.05
N ARG A 17 22.85 22.62 17.57
CA ARG A 17 23.17 21.23 17.97
C ARG A 17 24.29 21.11 19.00
N LYS A 18 24.51 22.15 19.80
CA LYS A 18 25.56 22.19 20.83
C LYS A 18 25.00 22.49 22.20
N LYS A 19 24.26 23.59 22.33
CA LYS A 19 23.74 24.04 23.62
C LYS A 19 22.47 24.89 23.46
N PRO A 20 21.62 24.96 24.49
CA PRO A 20 20.44 25.80 24.48
C PRO A 20 20.77 27.29 24.34
N LEU A 21 19.83 28.06 23.79
CA LEU A 21 19.90 29.51 23.68
C LEU A 21 18.58 30.14 24.13
N PHE A 22 18.65 30.97 25.16
CA PHE A 22 17.52 31.77 25.62
C PHE A 22 17.66 33.22 25.14
N ILE A 23 16.59 33.77 24.57
CA ILE A 23 16.55 35.16 24.11
C ILE A 23 15.28 35.83 24.64
N LYS A 24 15.47 36.77 25.57
CA LYS A 24 14.38 37.59 26.10
C LYS A 24 13.75 38.44 24.98
N GLY A 25 12.42 38.37 24.85
CA GLY A 25 11.67 39.02 23.76
C GLY A 25 11.95 38.47 22.35
N GLY A 26 12.65 37.32 22.24
CA GLY A 26 13.04 36.74 20.96
C GLY A 26 11.87 36.27 20.11
N ALA A 27 10.84 35.68 20.72
CA ALA A 27 9.64 35.23 20.01
C ALA A 27 8.84 36.40 19.46
N LEU A 28 8.67 37.48 20.22
CA LEU A 28 7.96 38.67 19.74
C LEU A 28 8.69 39.31 18.55
N LYS A 29 10.03 39.36 18.57
CA LYS A 29 10.83 39.85 17.44
C LYS A 29 10.70 38.98 16.19
N LEU A 30 10.66 37.65 16.39
CA LEU A 30 10.63 36.66 15.31
C LEU A 30 9.23 36.56 14.67
N LEU A 31 8.19 36.47 15.49
CA LEU A 31 6.81 36.33 15.04
C LEU A 31 6.17 37.66 14.66
N GLN A 32 6.62 38.76 15.27
CA GLN A 32 6.03 40.10 15.13
C GLN A 32 4.53 40.16 15.48
N THR A 33 4.05 39.17 16.23
CA THR A 33 2.69 39.04 16.74
C THR A 33 2.71 38.04 17.88
N GLN A 34 1.63 38.03 18.66
CA GLN A 34 1.45 37.15 19.80
C GLN A 34 0.06 36.54 19.71
N TRP A 35 -0.01 35.21 19.68
CA TRP A 35 -1.30 34.50 19.60
C TRP A 35 -1.93 34.36 20.97
N GLN A 36 -3.24 34.51 21.02
CA GLN A 36 -4.02 34.27 22.22
C GLN A 36 -4.54 32.82 22.28
N ALA A 37 -4.88 32.35 23.48
CA ALA A 37 -5.41 31.00 23.69
C ALA A 37 -6.66 30.71 22.84
N ALA A 38 -7.56 31.68 22.67
CA ALA A 38 -8.76 31.51 21.86
C ALA A 38 -8.46 31.31 20.37
N GLU A 39 -7.49 32.08 19.84
CA GLU A 39 -7.03 31.94 18.45
C GLU A 39 -6.35 30.59 18.24
N PHE A 40 -5.57 30.14 19.22
CA PHE A 40 -4.94 28.82 19.18
C PHE A 40 -5.96 27.68 19.22
N GLU A 41 -7.00 27.76 20.04
CA GLU A 41 -8.04 26.72 20.08
C GLU A 41 -8.84 26.66 18.77
N GLU A 42 -9.04 27.79 18.09
CA GLU A 42 -9.65 27.79 16.75
C GLU A 42 -8.72 27.14 15.72
N MET A 43 -7.42 27.46 15.74
CA MET A 43 -6.44 26.75 14.90
C MET A 43 -6.41 25.25 15.23
N ALA A 44 -6.49 24.87 16.51
CA ALA A 44 -6.53 23.48 16.93
C ALA A 44 -7.76 22.76 16.36
N ARG A 45 -8.93 23.40 16.41
CA ARG A 45 -10.19 22.87 15.83
C ARG A 45 -10.06 22.65 14.33
N GLN A 46 -9.50 23.61 13.60
CA GLN A 46 -9.29 23.49 12.15
C GLN A 46 -8.30 22.36 11.81
N VAL A 47 -7.21 22.21 12.58
CA VAL A 47 -6.26 21.08 12.40
C VAL A 47 -6.94 19.75 12.72
N GLU A 48 -7.75 19.68 13.78
CA GLU A 48 -8.49 18.49 14.20
C GLU A 48 -9.51 18.05 13.13
N GLU A 49 -10.12 18.99 12.43
CA GLU A 49 -11.00 18.71 11.28
C GLU A 49 -10.23 18.14 10.07
N LEU A 50 -8.99 18.57 9.85
CA LEU A 50 -8.13 18.07 8.77
C LEU A 50 -7.54 16.68 9.07
N ASP A 51 -6.95 16.51 10.26
CA ASP A 51 -6.43 15.23 10.74
C ASP A 51 -6.50 15.17 12.27
N PRO A 52 -7.48 14.43 12.85
CA PRO A 52 -7.64 14.30 14.29
C PRO A 52 -6.40 13.75 15.02
N ARG A 53 -5.49 13.05 14.31
CA ARG A 53 -4.29 12.46 14.91
C ARG A 53 -3.22 13.51 15.25
N LEU A 54 -3.30 14.69 14.65
CA LEU A 54 -2.36 15.80 14.89
C LEU A 54 -2.70 16.58 16.16
N VAL A 55 -3.88 16.38 16.74
CA VAL A 55 -4.32 17.06 17.96
C VAL A 55 -4.42 16.05 19.09
N LYS A 56 -3.75 16.34 20.20
CA LYS A 56 -3.83 15.56 21.44
C LYS A 56 -4.36 16.44 22.55
N ARG A 57 -5.49 16.05 23.12
CA ARG A 57 -6.10 16.67 24.30
C ARG A 57 -6.03 15.71 25.47
N ASN A 58 -5.78 16.21 26.68
CA ASN A 58 -5.96 15.42 27.90
C ASN A 58 -7.04 16.03 28.81
N ALA A 59 -7.58 15.23 29.72
CA ALA A 59 -8.64 15.64 30.65
C ALA A 59 -8.25 16.82 31.57
N ASN A 60 -6.95 17.09 31.66
CA ASN A 60 -6.36 18.10 32.53
C ASN A 60 -6.19 19.47 31.83
N GLY A 61 -6.66 19.59 30.58
CA GLY A 61 -6.63 20.85 29.84
C GLY A 61 -5.31 21.15 29.13
N LEU A 62 -4.52 20.12 28.81
CA LEU A 62 -3.44 20.23 27.84
C LEU A 62 -3.97 19.96 26.43
N THR A 63 -3.68 20.87 25.50
CA THR A 63 -3.92 20.73 24.07
C THR A 63 -2.58 20.84 23.35
N PHE A 64 -2.16 19.77 22.69
CA PHE A 64 -0.99 19.74 21.82
C PHE A 64 -1.43 19.58 20.36
N VAL A 65 -0.95 20.46 19.49
CA VAL A 65 -1.27 20.48 18.06
C VAL A 65 0.02 20.37 17.27
N GLN A 66 0.20 19.28 16.56
CA GLN A 66 1.29 19.13 15.60
C GLN A 66 0.97 19.87 14.31
N LYS A 67 1.98 20.50 13.71
CA LYS A 67 1.87 21.21 12.43
C LYS A 67 0.73 22.24 12.41
N VAL A 68 0.56 23.02 13.48
CA VAL A 68 -0.43 24.11 13.54
C VAL A 68 -0.27 25.13 12.41
N SER A 69 0.92 25.23 11.81
CA SER A 69 1.16 26.05 10.63
C SER A 69 0.34 25.66 9.40
N ILE A 70 -0.26 24.46 9.31
CA ILE A 70 -1.05 24.06 8.13
C ILE A 70 -2.34 24.87 7.97
N VAL A 71 -2.87 25.43 9.07
CA VAL A 71 -4.11 26.23 9.08
C VAL A 71 -3.85 27.73 9.26
N ASN A 72 -2.59 28.14 9.38
CA ASN A 72 -2.23 29.54 9.59
C ASN A 72 -1.19 29.99 8.57
N GLU A 73 -1.63 30.81 7.62
CA GLU A 73 -0.80 31.31 6.51
C GLU A 73 0.48 32.00 7.01
N ARG A 74 0.38 32.86 8.03
CA ARG A 74 1.54 33.57 8.58
C ARG A 74 2.58 32.64 9.20
N LEU A 75 2.15 31.61 9.92
CA LEU A 75 3.06 30.59 10.46
C LEU A 75 3.67 29.74 9.35
N SER A 76 2.90 29.41 8.31
CA SER A 76 3.38 28.67 7.14
C SER A 76 4.46 29.46 6.37
N GLU A 77 4.20 30.73 6.06
CA GLU A 77 5.15 31.63 5.40
C GLU A 77 6.44 31.77 6.20
N LEU A 78 6.32 31.91 7.52
CA LEU A 78 7.48 32.02 8.40
C LEU A 78 8.28 30.71 8.44
N ALA A 79 7.62 29.55 8.49
CA ALA A 79 8.29 28.25 8.41
C ALA A 79 9.07 28.11 7.10
N VAL A 80 8.46 28.47 5.96
CA VAL A 80 9.11 28.48 4.63
C VAL A 80 10.31 29.43 4.60
N ARG A 81 10.18 30.61 5.20
CA ARG A 81 11.30 31.56 5.29
C ARG A 81 12.46 30.98 6.10
N PHE A 82 12.19 30.44 7.28
CA PHE A 82 13.20 29.77 8.10
C PHE A 82 13.84 28.59 7.37
N GLN A 83 13.03 27.84 6.60
CA GLN A 83 13.49 26.71 5.82
C GLN A 83 14.58 27.12 4.83
N LYS A 84 14.33 28.20 4.08
CA LYS A 84 15.28 28.81 3.13
C LYS A 84 16.52 29.35 3.83
N GLU A 85 16.35 30.13 4.89
CA GLU A 85 17.47 30.78 5.58
C GLU A 85 18.40 29.78 6.27
N MET A 86 17.84 28.69 6.84
CA MET A 86 18.62 27.66 7.52
C MET A 86 19.04 26.51 6.61
N SER A 87 18.60 26.49 5.35
CA SER A 87 18.78 25.35 4.43
C SER A 87 18.35 24.00 5.05
N CYS A 88 17.32 24.05 5.90
CA CYS A 88 16.72 22.90 6.56
C CYS A 88 15.68 22.30 5.60
N PRO A 89 15.55 20.96 5.45
CA PRO A 89 14.67 20.39 4.44
C PRO A 89 13.19 20.43 4.82
N SER A 90 12.89 20.56 6.12
CA SER A 90 11.53 20.53 6.62
C SER A 90 11.45 21.29 7.94
N ILE A 91 10.64 22.35 7.94
CA ILE A 91 10.34 23.17 9.10
C ILE A 91 8.83 23.36 9.20
N TRP A 92 8.29 23.33 10.41
CA TRP A 92 6.89 23.64 10.69
C TRP A 92 6.72 24.22 12.10
N PHE A 93 5.49 24.60 12.46
CA PHE A 93 5.16 24.97 13.84
C PHE A 93 4.28 23.92 14.49
N ASP A 94 4.62 23.54 15.72
CA ASP A 94 3.72 22.88 16.66
C ASP A 94 3.18 23.90 17.67
N GLY A 95 2.15 23.56 18.42
CA GLY A 95 1.64 24.41 19.51
C GLY A 95 1.17 23.62 20.72
N VAL A 96 1.39 24.20 21.91
CA VAL A 96 1.05 23.60 23.20
C VAL A 96 0.35 24.64 24.06
N ARG A 97 -0.91 24.37 24.39
CA ARG A 97 -1.66 25.05 25.46
C ARG A 97 -1.77 24.15 26.67
N ALA A 98 -1.54 24.69 27.87
CA ALA A 98 -1.59 23.93 29.12
C ALA A 98 -1.96 24.82 30.31
N ASN A 99 -2.56 24.22 31.35
CA ASN A 99 -2.86 24.88 32.63
C ASN A 99 -1.76 24.59 33.69
N HIS A 100 -1.91 25.18 34.88
CA HIS A 100 -0.95 25.07 35.99
C HIS A 100 -0.54 23.62 36.29
N GLY A 101 0.76 23.37 36.39
CA GLY A 101 1.35 22.06 36.69
C GLY A 101 1.31 21.05 35.53
N HIS A 102 0.73 21.39 34.37
CA HIS A 102 0.67 20.49 33.22
C HIS A 102 1.80 20.70 32.22
N SER A 103 2.23 19.58 31.66
CA SER A 103 3.30 19.45 30.67
C SER A 103 3.02 18.25 29.78
N ILE A 104 3.75 18.15 28.67
CA ILE A 104 3.80 16.93 27.84
C ILE A 104 4.76 15.86 28.38
N GLY A 105 5.25 16.03 29.61
CA GLY A 105 6.26 15.17 30.22
C GLY A 105 7.70 15.52 29.82
N CYS A 106 8.65 14.88 30.49
CA CYS A 106 10.06 14.99 30.17
C CYS A 106 10.42 14.04 29.02
N HIS A 107 11.04 14.58 27.97
CA HIS A 107 11.34 13.85 26.74
C HIS A 107 12.51 14.49 25.99
N PHE A 108 12.98 13.83 24.94
CA PHE A 108 13.95 14.37 23.99
C PHE A 108 13.51 14.09 22.54
N ASP A 109 13.90 14.97 21.64
CA ASP A 109 13.46 14.93 20.24
C ASP A 109 14.57 14.56 19.26
N ASP A 110 14.16 14.10 18.09
CA ASP A 110 15.01 13.98 16.90
C ASP A 110 14.90 15.19 15.96
N SER A 111 14.52 16.34 16.54
CA SER A 111 14.46 17.63 15.89
C SER A 111 15.08 18.69 16.77
N ASP A 112 15.53 19.76 16.11
CA ASP A 112 15.89 21.01 16.77
C ASP A 112 14.62 21.84 16.98
N ASN A 113 14.42 22.44 18.16
CA ASN A 113 13.19 23.15 18.50
C ASN A 113 13.46 24.59 18.92
N PHE A 114 12.66 25.56 18.45
CA PHE A 114 12.61 26.91 18.99
C PHE A 114 11.26 27.12 19.65
N VAL A 115 11.21 27.06 20.98
CA VAL A 115 10.02 27.35 21.79
C VAL A 115 9.82 28.86 21.85
N LEU A 116 8.63 29.29 21.50
CA LEU A 116 8.21 30.69 21.38
C LEU A 116 7.01 30.92 22.29
N GLN A 117 7.25 31.50 23.47
CA GLN A 117 6.22 31.68 24.48
C GLN A 117 5.22 32.76 24.05
N GLN A 118 3.93 32.43 24.06
CA GLN A 118 2.85 33.33 23.61
C GLN A 118 2.02 33.86 24.77
N GLU A 119 1.66 33.03 25.75
CA GLU A 119 0.88 33.44 26.92
C GLU A 119 1.34 32.71 28.17
N GLY A 120 1.14 33.32 29.33
CA GLY A 120 1.50 32.73 30.62
C GLY A 120 3.00 32.47 30.77
N VAL A 121 3.35 31.79 31.86
CA VAL A 121 4.75 31.47 32.21
C VAL A 121 4.96 29.97 32.16
N LYS A 122 6.06 29.54 31.52
CA LYS A 122 6.53 28.14 31.55
C LYS A 122 7.95 28.06 32.10
N ILE A 123 8.16 27.12 33.02
CA ILE A 123 9.48 26.74 33.54
C ILE A 123 9.97 25.56 32.72
N TRP A 124 11.09 25.74 32.02
CA TRP A 124 11.73 24.74 31.19
C TRP A 124 12.99 24.21 31.85
N LYS A 125 13.03 22.90 32.07
CA LYS A 125 14.21 22.19 32.56
C LYS A 125 14.86 21.44 31.41
N LEU A 126 16.17 21.60 31.22
CA LEU A 126 16.93 20.98 30.14
C LEU A 126 18.20 20.32 30.68
N HIS A 127 18.59 19.18 30.11
CA HIS A 127 19.85 18.51 30.43
C HIS A 127 20.65 18.23 29.15
N PRO A 128 22.00 18.20 29.17
CA PRO A 128 22.78 17.65 28.07
C PRO A 128 22.37 16.20 27.73
N PRO A 129 22.55 15.75 26.48
CA PRO A 129 22.11 14.42 26.03
C PRO A 129 23.07 13.28 26.45
N ASP A 130 24.14 13.57 27.20
CA ASP A 130 25.17 12.62 27.63
C ASP A 130 24.66 11.51 28.57
N ILE A 131 23.48 11.69 29.15
CA ILE A 131 22.76 10.67 29.92
C ILE A 131 22.05 9.63 29.05
N ILE A 132 21.94 9.87 27.74
CA ILE A 132 21.23 9.01 26.81
C ILE A 132 22.24 8.14 26.08
N ALA A 133 22.10 6.83 26.20
CA ALA A 133 22.94 5.89 25.48
C ALA A 133 22.79 6.04 23.96
N ASP A 134 23.88 5.85 23.21
CA ASP A 134 23.92 5.98 21.75
C ASP A 134 22.89 5.08 21.05
N GLU A 135 22.63 3.88 21.58
CA GLU A 135 21.62 2.97 21.03
C GLU A 135 20.21 3.55 21.14
N VAL A 136 19.92 4.32 22.19
CA VAL A 136 18.63 4.97 22.38
C VAL A 136 18.50 6.17 21.42
N LEU A 137 19.56 6.96 21.26
CA LEU A 137 19.62 8.04 20.27
C LEU A 137 19.44 7.51 18.85
N GLN A 138 20.10 6.40 18.52
CA GLN A 138 19.96 5.71 17.25
C GLN A 138 18.50 5.30 17.02
N LYS A 139 17.87 4.62 17.98
CA LYS A 139 16.47 4.19 17.87
C LYS A 139 15.52 5.38 17.66
N ARG A 140 15.75 6.50 18.36
CA ARG A 140 14.96 7.73 18.18
C ARG A 140 15.11 8.27 16.75
N MET A 141 16.34 8.40 16.24
CA MET A 141 16.60 8.86 14.87
C MET A 141 16.02 7.96 13.79
N LEU A 142 15.88 6.66 14.07
CA LEU A 142 15.23 5.68 13.20
C LEU A 142 13.70 5.63 13.37
N LYS A 143 13.12 6.57 14.14
CA LYS A 143 11.68 6.71 14.38
C LYS A 143 11.04 5.46 14.99
N ASN A 144 11.78 4.70 15.81
CA ASN A 144 11.19 3.58 16.54
C ASN A 144 10.08 4.08 17.48
N PRO A 145 8.91 3.42 17.50
CA PRO A 145 7.85 3.76 18.43
C PRO A 145 8.35 3.59 19.88
N ASP A 146 7.78 4.37 20.80
CA ASP A 146 8.05 4.30 22.26
C ASP A 146 9.43 4.79 22.74
N VAL A 147 10.24 5.39 21.87
CA VAL A 147 11.51 6.02 22.26
C VAL A 147 11.37 7.54 22.27
N GLY A 148 11.79 8.18 23.36
CA GLY A 148 11.82 9.64 23.50
C GLY A 148 11.46 10.16 24.89
N ASN A 149 10.69 9.41 25.68
CA ASN A 149 10.40 9.76 27.06
C ASN A 149 11.61 9.45 27.96
N ILE A 150 11.89 10.33 28.92
CA ILE A 150 13.01 10.17 29.86
C ILE A 150 12.69 10.89 31.18
N PHE A 151 13.29 10.45 32.28
CA PHE A 151 13.22 11.19 33.54
C PHE A 151 14.20 12.36 33.51
N MET A 152 13.76 13.53 33.97
CA MET A 152 14.63 14.70 34.12
C MET A 152 15.59 14.42 35.29
N PRO A 153 16.92 14.52 35.10
CA PRO A 153 17.87 14.41 36.21
C PRO A 153 17.71 15.54 37.23
N ASP A 154 18.31 15.38 38.41
CA ASP A 154 18.31 16.40 39.46
C ASP A 154 19.19 17.61 39.10
N GLU A 155 20.29 17.38 38.37
CA GLU A 155 21.08 18.43 37.76
C GLU A 155 20.42 18.80 36.43
N TYR A 156 20.03 20.06 36.25
CA TYR A 156 19.43 20.55 35.01
C TYR A 156 19.63 22.06 34.87
N LEU A 157 19.56 22.55 33.64
CA LEU A 157 19.44 23.97 33.32
C LEU A 157 17.98 24.38 33.40
N GLU A 158 17.70 25.49 34.09
CA GLU A 158 16.35 26.02 34.22
C GLU A 158 16.19 27.34 33.47
N PHE A 159 15.10 27.47 32.72
CA PHE A 159 14.73 28.68 32.00
C PHE A 159 13.28 29.03 32.29
N ILE A 160 13.04 30.27 32.69
CA ILE A 160 11.67 30.79 32.91
C ILE A 160 11.32 31.61 31.67
N LEU A 161 10.30 31.17 30.94
CA LEU A 161 9.83 31.83 29.72
C LEU A 161 8.58 32.66 30.03
N GLU A 162 8.68 33.97 29.77
CA GLU A 162 7.57 34.91 29.78
C GLU A 162 7.04 35.13 28.35
N PRO A 163 5.83 35.66 28.16
CA PRO A 163 5.30 35.96 26.83
C PRO A 163 6.25 36.82 26.00
N GLY A 164 6.56 36.36 24.80
CA GLY A 164 7.53 36.99 23.89
C GLY A 164 8.94 36.41 23.94
N ASP A 165 9.25 35.52 24.87
CA ASP A 165 10.58 34.90 24.98
C ASP A 165 10.77 33.70 24.02
N LEU A 166 12.03 33.47 23.64
CA LEU A 166 12.46 32.35 22.80
C LEU A 166 13.45 31.47 23.55
N LEU A 167 13.25 30.15 23.50
CA LEU A 167 14.21 29.13 23.92
C LEU A 167 14.50 28.16 22.77
N TYR A 168 15.73 28.13 22.31
CA TYR A 168 16.23 27.10 21.42
C TYR A 168 16.68 25.88 22.22
N ILE A 169 16.16 24.71 21.84
CA ILE A 169 16.48 23.40 22.40
C ILE A 169 17.14 22.58 21.30
N PRO A 170 18.42 22.20 21.44
CA PRO A 170 19.09 21.38 20.45
C PRO A 170 18.52 19.96 20.42
N ILE A 171 18.65 19.30 19.28
CA ILE A 171 18.30 17.88 19.12
C ILE A 171 18.87 17.01 20.26
N PHE A 172 18.09 16.01 20.69
CA PHE A 172 18.37 15.06 21.77
C PHE A 172 18.46 15.59 23.18
N TRP A 173 18.43 16.90 23.42
CA TRP A 173 18.44 17.40 24.80
C TRP A 173 17.16 16.98 25.53
N PRO A 174 17.24 16.21 26.63
CA PRO A 174 16.11 16.04 27.54
C PRO A 174 15.55 17.39 27.96
N HIS A 175 14.25 17.54 27.86
CA HIS A 175 13.57 18.78 28.20
C HIS A 175 12.19 18.54 28.80
N TRP A 176 11.81 19.43 29.71
CA TRP A 176 10.55 19.37 30.44
C TRP A 176 10.02 20.78 30.69
N GLY A 177 8.99 21.17 29.93
CA GLY A 177 8.31 22.46 30.06
C GLY A 177 7.04 22.35 30.90
N VAL A 178 7.05 22.94 32.09
CA VAL A 178 5.93 22.94 33.05
C VAL A 178 5.31 24.32 33.13
N SER A 179 3.99 24.38 33.07
CA SER A 179 3.26 25.66 33.08
C SER A 179 2.97 26.12 34.51
N GLU A 180 3.25 27.39 34.82
CA GLU A 180 2.92 28.01 36.12
C GLU A 180 1.46 28.49 36.19
N GLY A 181 0.72 28.38 35.10
CA GLY A 181 -0.68 28.79 34.96
C GLY A 181 -1.20 28.42 33.57
N PRO A 182 -2.38 28.92 33.16
CA PRO A 182 -2.79 28.91 31.76
C PRO A 182 -1.70 29.52 30.90
N SER A 183 -1.22 28.77 29.90
CA SER A 183 -0.10 29.17 29.06
C SER A 183 -0.23 28.63 27.64
N LEU A 184 0.42 29.32 26.72
CA LEU A 184 0.49 28.96 25.30
C LEU A 184 1.93 29.14 24.81
N SER A 185 2.44 28.14 24.09
CA SER A 185 3.71 28.24 23.38
C SER A 185 3.57 27.65 21.98
N LEU A 186 4.23 28.26 21.01
CA LEU A 186 4.44 27.70 19.68
C LEU A 186 5.87 27.18 19.60
N SER A 187 6.11 26.09 18.89
CA SER A 187 7.44 25.53 18.70
C SER A 187 7.76 25.49 17.21
N LEU A 188 8.76 26.23 16.74
CA LEU A 188 9.31 26.05 15.41
C LEU A 188 10.19 24.80 15.42
N VAL A 189 9.75 23.77 14.70
CA VAL A 189 10.42 22.46 14.65
C VAL A 189 11.27 22.39 13.40
N CYS A 190 12.58 22.15 13.57
CA CYS A 190 13.53 21.91 12.49
C CYS A 190 13.89 20.43 12.45
N ASN A 191 13.28 19.69 11.53
CA ASN A 191 13.43 18.24 11.50
C ASN A 191 14.81 17.81 11.02
N ALA A 192 15.43 16.87 11.73
CA ALA A 192 16.67 16.26 11.31
C ALA A 192 16.45 15.13 10.30
N THR A 193 17.52 14.82 9.58
CA THR A 193 17.62 13.66 8.68
C THR A 193 18.97 12.98 8.89
N ASN A 194 19.15 11.81 8.31
CA ASN A 194 20.36 11.00 8.41
C ASN A 194 20.74 10.43 7.03
N GLY A 195 21.96 9.88 6.94
CA GLY A 195 22.47 9.32 5.68
C GLY A 195 21.64 8.15 5.14
N LEU A 196 21.01 7.36 6.01
CA LEU A 196 20.14 6.26 5.60
C LEU A 196 18.87 6.76 4.89
N ARG A 197 18.34 7.91 5.31
CA ARG A 197 17.13 8.50 4.73
C ARG A 197 17.42 9.34 3.49
N ASP A 198 18.51 10.12 3.50
CA ASP A 198 18.78 11.08 2.43
C ASP A 198 19.78 10.59 1.38
N LEU A 199 20.81 9.81 1.79
CA LEU A 199 21.92 9.44 0.91
C LEU A 199 21.76 8.03 0.35
N LEU A 200 21.36 7.06 1.16
CA LEU A 200 21.23 5.66 0.74
C LEU A 200 20.27 5.47 -0.44
N PRO A 201 19.09 6.13 -0.51
CA PRO A 201 18.22 6.01 -1.68
C PRO A 201 18.87 6.51 -2.97
N LEU A 202 19.71 7.55 -2.88
CA LEU A 202 20.43 8.11 -4.03
C LEU A 202 21.56 7.18 -4.50
N VAL A 203 22.29 6.58 -3.56
CA VAL A 203 23.30 5.56 -3.85
C VAL A 203 22.65 4.36 -4.52
N SER A 204 21.55 3.85 -3.95
CA SER A 204 20.80 2.72 -4.52
C SER A 204 20.28 3.02 -5.93
N ARG A 205 19.70 4.21 -6.13
CA ARG A 205 19.25 4.67 -7.45
C ARG A 205 20.39 4.69 -8.47
N GLN A 206 21.56 5.18 -8.08
CA GLN A 206 22.72 5.27 -8.97
C GLN A 206 23.31 3.89 -9.30
N LEU A 207 23.34 2.97 -8.32
CA LEU A 207 23.79 1.59 -8.54
C LEU A 207 22.82 0.83 -9.46
N ALA A 208 21.51 1.11 -9.37
CA ALA A 208 20.50 0.48 -10.23
C ALA A 208 20.65 0.83 -11.73
N GLU A 209 21.42 1.84 -12.09
CA GLU A 209 21.74 2.17 -13.50
C GLU A 209 22.84 1.26 -14.06
N ASP A 210 23.56 0.53 -13.22
CA ASP A 210 24.75 -0.22 -13.56
C ASP A 210 24.45 -1.73 -13.56
N PRO A 211 24.61 -2.42 -14.71
CA PRO A 211 24.31 -3.85 -14.85
C PRO A 211 24.97 -4.78 -13.86
N GLU A 212 26.09 -4.38 -13.27
CA GLU A 212 26.74 -5.20 -12.25
C GLU A 212 25.86 -5.35 -10.98
N TRP A 213 25.07 -4.34 -10.64
CA TRP A 213 24.38 -4.26 -9.33
C TRP A 213 22.91 -4.69 -9.35
N TRP A 214 22.31 -4.84 -10.54
CA TRP A 214 20.95 -5.40 -10.68
C TRP A 214 20.91 -6.79 -11.30
N LYS A 215 22.05 -7.36 -11.72
CA LYS A 215 22.06 -8.74 -12.20
C LYS A 215 21.96 -9.73 -11.02
N PRO A 216 21.35 -10.92 -11.23
CA PRO A 216 21.34 -11.97 -10.22
C PRO A 216 22.76 -12.32 -9.75
N LEU A 217 22.93 -12.40 -8.43
CA LEU A 217 24.17 -12.88 -7.84
C LEU A 217 24.38 -14.37 -8.14
N PRO A 218 25.63 -14.86 -8.21
CA PRO A 218 25.91 -16.30 -8.26
C PRO A 218 25.28 -17.04 -7.07
N MET A 219 24.85 -18.29 -7.28
CA MET A 219 24.35 -19.12 -6.17
C MET A 219 25.49 -19.42 -5.19
N MET A 220 25.35 -18.93 -3.96
CA MET A 220 26.28 -19.17 -2.87
C MET A 220 25.85 -20.41 -2.07
N ARG A 221 26.67 -21.48 -2.05
CA ARG A 221 26.44 -22.73 -1.32
C ARG A 221 26.96 -22.67 0.13
N LEU A 222 26.07 -22.77 1.13
CA LEU A 222 26.29 -22.48 2.57
C LEU A 222 27.30 -23.40 3.30
N ASP A 223 27.90 -24.35 2.60
CA ASP A 223 28.59 -25.51 3.14
C ASP A 223 30.12 -25.52 2.95
N GLU A 224 30.73 -24.52 2.29
CA GLU A 224 32.18 -24.46 2.07
C GLU A 224 32.77 -23.05 2.31
N GLY A 225 33.94 -22.97 2.98
CA GLY A 225 34.63 -21.72 3.36
C GLY A 225 35.17 -20.83 2.22
N GLY A 226 34.65 -20.97 0.99
CA GLY A 226 34.93 -20.07 -0.14
C GLY A 226 33.91 -18.93 -0.32
N GLN A 227 32.92 -18.82 0.58
CA GLN A 227 31.84 -17.83 0.52
C GLN A 227 32.24 -16.45 1.03
N ASP A 228 33.01 -16.38 2.12
CA ASP A 228 33.51 -15.12 2.66
C ASP A 228 34.30 -14.37 1.58
N ASP A 229 35.13 -15.08 0.82
CA ASP A 229 35.89 -14.52 -0.30
C ASP A 229 35.02 -13.92 -1.43
N GLU A 230 33.86 -14.52 -1.76
CA GLU A 230 33.00 -14.00 -2.83
C GLU A 230 32.16 -12.82 -2.35
N PHE A 231 31.63 -12.89 -1.14
CA PHE A 231 30.95 -11.77 -0.49
C PHE A 231 31.91 -10.58 -0.32
N ASP A 232 33.12 -10.83 0.17
CA ASP A 232 34.16 -9.82 0.36
C ASP A 232 34.55 -9.19 -0.98
N ARG A 233 34.75 -9.99 -2.04
CA ARG A 233 35.00 -9.44 -3.39
C ARG A 233 33.85 -8.58 -3.89
N MET A 234 32.60 -8.98 -3.66
CA MET A 234 31.44 -8.18 -4.07
C MET A 234 31.37 -6.86 -3.28
N LEU A 235 31.64 -6.92 -1.97
CA LEU A 235 31.70 -5.74 -1.11
C LEU A 235 32.85 -4.82 -1.52
N GLU A 236 34.03 -5.34 -1.83
CA GLU A 236 35.17 -4.58 -2.34
C GLU A 236 34.83 -3.86 -3.64
N ARG A 237 34.15 -4.53 -4.59
CA ARG A 237 33.69 -3.88 -5.82
C ARG A 237 32.67 -2.78 -5.55
N LEU A 238 31.76 -2.98 -4.60
CA LEU A 238 30.77 -1.96 -4.22
C LEU A 238 31.47 -0.74 -3.64
N LEU A 239 32.40 -0.96 -2.73
CA LEU A 239 33.20 0.09 -2.12
C LEU A 239 34.05 0.82 -3.18
N ALA A 240 34.70 0.10 -4.09
CA ALA A 240 35.47 0.69 -5.19
C ALA A 240 34.59 1.56 -6.08
N ARG A 241 33.39 1.08 -6.44
CA ARG A 241 32.42 1.84 -7.23
C ARG A 241 31.98 3.12 -6.54
N MET A 242 31.72 3.05 -5.23
CA MET A 242 31.39 4.22 -4.41
C MET A 242 32.57 5.19 -4.23
N GLN A 243 33.81 4.73 -4.42
CA GLN A 243 35.00 5.58 -4.39
C GLN A 243 35.25 6.35 -5.69
N GLU A 244 34.65 5.95 -6.81
CA GLU A 244 34.82 6.66 -8.08
C GLU A 244 34.31 8.10 -8.02
N ASP A 245 35.12 9.04 -8.51
CA ASP A 245 34.74 10.47 -8.56
C ASP A 245 33.47 10.69 -9.39
N SER A 246 33.31 9.95 -10.49
CA SER A 246 32.12 10.04 -11.33
C SER A 246 30.84 9.66 -10.58
N PHE A 247 30.91 8.62 -9.74
CA PHE A 247 29.79 8.17 -8.91
C PHE A 247 29.49 9.20 -7.81
N LYS A 248 30.52 9.66 -7.11
CA LYS A 248 30.41 10.69 -6.07
C LYS A 248 29.78 11.97 -6.62
N GLU A 249 30.20 12.46 -7.79
CA GLU A 249 29.65 13.67 -8.38
C GLU A 249 28.19 13.50 -8.83
N ARG A 250 27.80 12.34 -9.36
CA ARG A 250 26.39 12.05 -9.68
C ARG A 250 25.51 12.04 -8.43
N VAL A 251 25.92 11.33 -7.38
CA VAL A 251 25.18 11.29 -6.11
C VAL A 251 25.10 12.67 -5.47
N LYS A 252 26.19 13.44 -5.46
CA LYS A 252 26.20 14.84 -4.98
C LYS A 252 25.25 15.73 -5.79
N SER A 253 25.23 15.57 -7.11
CA SER A 253 24.33 16.33 -8.01
C SER A 253 22.86 16.02 -7.71
N LEU A 254 22.51 14.73 -7.59
CA LEU A 254 21.16 14.30 -7.22
C LEU A 254 20.76 14.83 -5.83
N TRP A 255 21.66 14.73 -4.85
CA TRP A 255 21.43 15.24 -3.51
C TRP A 255 21.21 16.76 -3.51
N ARG A 256 22.05 17.52 -4.23
CA ARG A 256 21.87 18.98 -4.38
C ARG A 256 20.52 19.31 -5.01
N LYS A 257 20.13 18.62 -6.10
CA LYS A 257 18.83 18.82 -6.74
C LYS A 257 17.67 18.54 -5.80
N GLN A 258 17.70 17.39 -5.10
CA GLN A 258 16.69 17.03 -4.12
C GLN A 258 16.61 18.07 -2.99
N ARG A 259 17.77 18.48 -2.45
CA ARG A 259 17.86 19.45 -1.37
C ARG A 259 17.37 20.83 -1.79
N CYS A 260 17.74 21.29 -2.97
CA CYS A 260 17.27 22.55 -3.52
C CYS A 260 15.75 22.55 -3.70
N ARG A 261 15.18 21.47 -4.26
CA ARG A 261 13.71 21.33 -4.40
C ARG A 261 13.01 21.36 -3.05
N GLN A 262 13.52 20.63 -2.06
CA GLN A 262 12.95 20.61 -0.70
C GLN A 262 12.99 21.99 -0.03
N VAL A 263 14.12 22.69 -0.12
CA VAL A 263 14.35 23.95 0.61
C VAL A 263 13.68 25.15 -0.08
N TYR A 264 13.82 25.27 -1.40
CA TYR A 264 13.46 26.47 -2.15
C TYR A 264 12.18 26.34 -2.99
N GLY A 265 11.65 25.13 -3.15
CA GLY A 265 10.63 24.82 -4.16
C GLY A 265 11.22 24.77 -5.57
N GLU A 266 10.41 24.53 -6.59
CA GLU A 266 10.86 24.36 -8.00
C GLU A 266 11.47 25.64 -8.63
N ALA A 267 11.46 26.77 -7.93
CA ALA A 267 11.63 28.11 -8.51
C ALA A 267 13.08 28.61 -8.72
N GLN A 268 14.10 27.76 -8.86
CA GLN A 268 15.49 28.26 -9.08
C GLN A 268 16.36 27.53 -10.13
N GLU A 269 15.83 26.64 -10.97
CA GLU A 269 16.57 26.15 -12.16
C GLU A 269 16.14 26.86 -13.47
N GLU A 270 15.20 27.81 -13.44
CA GLU A 270 14.58 28.40 -14.65
C GLU A 270 15.26 29.65 -15.25
N THR A 271 16.46 30.06 -14.87
CA THR A 271 17.11 31.20 -15.56
C THR A 271 17.88 30.84 -16.83
N ASN A 272 17.96 29.57 -17.26
CA ASN A 272 18.71 29.22 -18.48
C ASN A 272 18.02 28.33 -19.52
N ASN A 273 16.72 28.03 -19.40
CA ASN A 273 15.98 27.45 -20.54
C ASN A 273 14.53 27.92 -20.52
N ARG A 274 14.22 28.96 -21.29
CA ARG A 274 12.86 29.40 -21.57
C ARG A 274 12.13 28.35 -22.41
N GLY A 275 10.95 27.96 -21.98
CA GLY A 275 9.90 27.45 -22.87
C GLY A 275 8.82 26.65 -22.15
N ASN A 276 7.68 27.31 -21.83
CA ASN A 276 6.38 26.72 -21.43
C ASN A 276 6.41 25.80 -20.19
N SER A 277 5.79 26.12 -19.05
CA SER A 277 4.38 26.50 -18.91
C SER A 277 4.10 26.77 -17.42
N ARG A 278 3.18 27.71 -17.15
CA ARG A 278 2.64 27.95 -15.80
C ARG A 278 1.92 26.67 -15.32
N GLY A 279 2.24 26.18 -14.13
CA GLY A 279 1.45 25.14 -13.47
C GLY A 279 1.33 25.43 -11.98
N GLY A 280 0.13 25.82 -11.53
CA GLY A 280 -0.25 25.56 -10.15
C GLY A 280 -0.20 24.06 -9.91
N GLN A 281 0.02 23.62 -8.68
CA GLN A 281 -0.07 22.19 -8.36
C GLN A 281 -1.44 21.69 -8.81
N GLU A 282 -1.48 20.90 -9.88
CA GLU A 282 -2.70 20.24 -10.34
C GLU A 282 -3.09 19.22 -9.28
N GLU A 283 -4.16 19.50 -8.55
CA GLU A 283 -4.75 18.58 -7.60
C GLU A 283 -5.72 17.64 -8.32
N LEU A 284 -5.69 16.38 -7.92
CA LEU A 284 -6.67 15.41 -8.37
C LEU A 284 -8.02 15.70 -7.70
N LEU A 285 -9.04 16.00 -8.49
CA LEU A 285 -10.38 16.26 -7.99
C LEU A 285 -11.09 14.92 -7.73
N ILE A 286 -11.49 14.71 -6.47
CA ILE A 286 -12.26 13.53 -6.04
C ILE A 286 -13.61 14.03 -5.54
N ASP A 287 -14.70 13.45 -6.04
CA ASP A 287 -16.06 13.73 -5.56
C ASP A 287 -16.23 13.19 -4.13
N MET A 288 -15.96 14.05 -3.16
CA MET A 288 -16.02 13.69 -1.74
C MET A 288 -17.45 13.47 -1.24
N ASP A 289 -18.46 14.03 -1.91
CA ASP A 289 -19.86 13.82 -1.54
C ASP A 289 -20.30 12.42 -1.93
N ARG A 290 -19.93 11.96 -3.13
CA ARG A 290 -20.14 10.57 -3.55
C ARG A 290 -19.35 9.59 -2.67
N VAL A 291 -18.12 9.92 -2.31
CA VAL A 291 -17.35 9.12 -1.33
C VAL A 291 -18.09 9.06 0.00
N ARG A 292 -18.55 10.19 0.57
CA ARG A 292 -19.32 10.20 1.82
C ARG A 292 -20.60 9.36 1.72
N GLU A 293 -21.29 9.38 0.58
CA GLU A 293 -22.47 8.55 0.35
C GLU A 293 -22.13 7.05 0.44
N ILE A 294 -21.07 6.62 -0.25
CA ILE A 294 -20.61 5.22 -0.26
C ILE A 294 -20.24 4.74 1.15
N TYR A 295 -19.47 5.54 1.90
CA TYR A 295 -19.00 5.14 3.24
C TYR A 295 -20.00 5.42 4.36
N GLY A 296 -20.98 6.30 4.13
CA GLY A 296 -22.00 6.70 5.10
C GLY A 296 -23.07 5.64 5.34
N GLN A 297 -23.26 4.69 4.42
CA GLN A 297 -24.20 3.59 4.62
C GLN A 297 -23.65 2.59 5.66
N PRO A 298 -24.40 2.20 6.70
CA PRO A 298 -23.91 1.22 7.66
C PRO A 298 -23.74 -0.15 7.00
N VAL A 299 -22.65 -0.85 7.34
CA VAL A 299 -22.48 -2.27 6.97
C VAL A 299 -23.18 -3.13 8.00
N SER A 300 -23.97 -4.11 7.55
CA SER A 300 -24.63 -5.07 8.42
C SER A 300 -23.62 -5.78 9.33
N SER A 301 -23.94 -5.90 10.62
CA SER A 301 -23.12 -6.67 11.55
C SER A 301 -23.14 -8.16 11.21
N PHE A 302 -22.00 -8.83 11.32
CA PHE A 302 -21.89 -10.29 11.20
C PHE A 302 -20.87 -10.83 12.20
N ASP A 303 -20.95 -12.12 12.49
CA ASP A 303 -19.95 -12.80 13.33
C ASP A 303 -18.82 -13.33 12.43
N LEU A 304 -17.58 -12.96 12.75
CA LEU A 304 -16.41 -13.35 11.96
C LEU A 304 -16.25 -14.88 11.86
N LYS A 305 -16.73 -15.65 12.85
CA LYS A 305 -16.72 -17.11 12.77
C LYS A 305 -17.52 -17.65 11.59
N GLN A 306 -18.56 -16.94 11.16
CA GLN A 306 -19.43 -17.34 10.03
C GLN A 306 -18.72 -17.18 8.67
N VAL A 307 -17.58 -16.49 8.64
CA VAL A 307 -16.76 -16.31 7.43
C VAL A 307 -15.84 -17.52 7.20
N VAL A 308 -15.64 -18.40 8.18
CA VAL A 308 -14.71 -19.54 8.06
C VAL A 308 -15.14 -20.53 6.99
N LEU A 309 -16.41 -20.94 6.99
CA LEU A 309 -16.96 -21.84 5.97
C LEU A 309 -18.04 -21.14 5.16
N PRO A 310 -18.17 -21.45 3.86
CA PRO A 310 -19.33 -21.08 3.08
C PRO A 310 -20.65 -21.49 3.75
N GLY A 311 -21.57 -20.54 3.86
CA GLY A 311 -22.82 -20.67 4.60
C GLY A 311 -23.81 -19.54 4.31
N GLU A 312 -24.45 -19.01 5.35
CA GLU A 312 -25.51 -17.99 5.24
C GLU A 312 -25.06 -16.74 4.43
N PRO A 313 -25.79 -16.34 3.36
CA PRO A 313 -25.39 -15.25 2.47
C PRO A 313 -25.20 -13.89 3.17
N THR A 314 -25.90 -13.64 4.28
CA THR A 314 -25.87 -12.35 4.96
C THR A 314 -24.49 -12.00 5.50
N ALA A 315 -23.81 -12.94 6.17
CA ALA A 315 -22.48 -12.71 6.72
C ALA A 315 -21.45 -12.51 5.60
N PHE A 316 -21.55 -13.31 4.54
CA PHE A 316 -20.67 -13.20 3.38
C PHE A 316 -20.83 -11.86 2.65
N ASN A 317 -22.06 -11.40 2.43
CA ASN A 317 -22.33 -10.12 1.78
C ASN A 317 -21.82 -8.94 2.61
N ALA A 318 -22.02 -8.97 3.94
CA ALA A 318 -21.51 -7.94 4.83
C ALA A 318 -19.97 -7.92 4.87
N PHE A 319 -19.32 -9.08 4.87
CA PHE A 319 -17.88 -9.20 4.75
C PHE A 319 -17.37 -8.58 3.44
N ARG A 320 -17.99 -8.91 2.31
CA ARG A 320 -17.62 -8.36 0.99
C ARG A 320 -17.73 -6.84 0.93
N GLU A 321 -18.78 -6.29 1.52
CA GLU A 321 -18.97 -4.84 1.60
C GLU A 321 -17.81 -4.15 2.34
N LEU A 322 -17.31 -4.74 3.44
CA LEU A 322 -16.12 -4.22 4.13
C LEU A 322 -14.86 -4.31 3.26
N VAL A 323 -14.65 -5.46 2.60
CA VAL A 323 -13.50 -5.68 1.72
C VAL A 323 -13.48 -4.63 0.61
N PHE A 324 -14.62 -4.44 -0.06
CA PHE A 324 -14.83 -3.42 -1.08
C PHE A 324 -14.42 -2.04 -0.59
N ARG A 325 -14.97 -1.57 0.54
CA ARG A 325 -14.69 -0.24 1.07
C ARG A 325 -13.23 -0.03 1.41
N VAL A 326 -12.56 -1.04 1.95
CA VAL A 326 -11.13 -0.93 2.26
C VAL A 326 -10.29 -0.80 0.99
N TYR A 327 -10.57 -1.59 -0.04
CA TYR A 327 -9.82 -1.48 -1.30
C TYR A 327 -10.16 -0.23 -2.09
N LEU A 328 -11.41 0.23 -2.12
CA LEU A 328 -11.77 1.52 -2.72
C LEU A 328 -11.02 2.67 -2.03
N LYS A 329 -10.96 2.68 -0.69
CA LYS A 329 -10.21 3.71 0.06
C LYS A 329 -8.74 3.70 -0.29
N ARG A 330 -8.13 2.51 -0.31
CA ARG A 330 -6.70 2.35 -0.66
C ARG A 330 -6.44 2.81 -2.10
N PHE A 331 -7.33 2.49 -3.03
CA PHE A 331 -7.25 2.94 -4.42
C PHE A 331 -7.26 4.47 -4.51
N LEU A 332 -8.28 5.12 -3.94
CA LEU A 332 -8.40 6.58 -3.95
C LEU A 332 -7.16 7.27 -3.33
N LEU A 333 -6.64 6.72 -2.23
CA LEU A 333 -5.44 7.25 -1.57
C LEU A 333 -4.20 7.13 -2.45
N VAL A 334 -4.03 5.99 -3.13
CA VAL A 334 -2.91 5.78 -4.05
C VAL A 334 -3.02 6.73 -5.24
N CYS A 335 -4.22 6.90 -5.83
CA CYS A 335 -4.42 7.86 -6.90
C CYS A 335 -4.10 9.29 -6.46
N SER A 336 -4.63 9.72 -5.30
CA SER A 336 -4.36 11.05 -4.73
C SER A 336 -2.87 11.31 -4.51
N LYS A 337 -2.12 10.31 -4.00
CA LYS A 337 -0.67 10.45 -3.76
C LYS A 337 0.18 10.33 -5.02
N GLY A 338 -0.23 9.48 -5.97
CA GLY A 338 0.51 9.21 -7.20
C GLY A 338 0.27 10.25 -8.29
N PHE A 339 -0.90 10.89 -8.32
CA PHE A 339 -1.28 11.86 -9.35
C PHE A 339 -0.28 13.04 -9.50
N PRO A 340 0.22 13.66 -8.42
CA PRO A 340 1.24 14.71 -8.53
C PRO A 340 2.59 14.21 -9.09
N MET A 341 2.82 12.89 -9.11
CA MET A 341 4.04 12.29 -9.63
C MET A 341 3.98 11.96 -11.13
N LEU A 342 2.82 12.12 -11.77
CA LEU A 342 2.66 11.89 -13.21
C LEU A 342 3.29 13.06 -13.98
N GLU A 343 4.13 12.77 -14.96
CA GLU A 343 4.83 13.76 -15.78
C GLU A 343 4.00 14.17 -16.99
N THR A 344 3.24 13.23 -17.56
CA THR A 344 2.45 13.48 -18.77
C THR A 344 1.03 13.97 -18.46
N ARG A 345 0.63 15.06 -19.12
CA ARG A 345 -0.74 15.60 -19.03
C ARG A 345 -1.79 14.58 -19.48
N GLU A 346 -1.47 13.77 -20.48
CA GLU A 346 -2.37 12.72 -20.97
C GLU A 346 -2.71 11.67 -19.90
N LEU A 347 -1.74 11.21 -19.11
CA LEU A 347 -2.01 10.28 -18.00
C LEU A 347 -2.76 10.95 -16.85
N LYS A 348 -2.49 12.23 -16.58
CA LYS A 348 -3.25 13.01 -15.59
C LYS A 348 -4.71 13.14 -15.99
N ASP A 349 -4.99 13.62 -17.21
CA ASP A 349 -6.34 13.78 -17.73
C ASP A 349 -7.07 12.43 -17.71
N SER A 350 -6.42 11.35 -18.19
CA SER A 350 -6.98 10.00 -18.13
C SER A 350 -7.25 9.52 -16.70
N THR A 351 -6.41 9.85 -15.72
CA THR A 351 -6.60 9.45 -14.32
C THR A 351 -7.76 10.22 -13.69
N GLN A 352 -7.88 11.52 -14.00
CA GLN A 352 -8.98 12.36 -13.56
C GLN A 352 -10.32 11.86 -14.14
N THR A 353 -10.40 11.65 -15.46
CA THR A 353 -11.58 11.09 -16.13
C THR A 353 -11.94 9.74 -15.52
N LEU A 354 -10.97 8.83 -15.36
CA LEU A 354 -11.23 7.50 -14.79
C LEU A 354 -11.85 7.57 -13.40
N LEU A 355 -11.33 8.42 -12.50
CA LEU A 355 -11.85 8.54 -11.14
C LEU A 355 -13.25 9.14 -11.12
N THR A 356 -13.50 10.16 -11.95
CA THR A 356 -14.83 10.75 -12.11
C THR A 356 -15.84 9.69 -12.54
N LEU A 357 -15.53 8.91 -13.58
CA LEU A 357 -16.42 7.86 -14.10
C LEU A 357 -16.60 6.72 -13.11
N LEU A 358 -15.53 6.30 -12.44
CA LEU A 358 -15.57 5.20 -11.47
C LEU A 358 -16.52 5.50 -10.31
N LEU A 359 -16.49 6.72 -9.76
CA LEU A 359 -17.35 7.11 -8.63
C LEU A 359 -18.83 7.27 -9.05
N GLN A 360 -19.10 7.48 -10.34
CA GLN A 360 -20.46 7.53 -10.89
C GLN A 360 -21.10 6.16 -11.12
N LEU A 361 -20.32 5.07 -11.08
CA LEU A 361 -20.88 3.73 -11.19
C LEU A 361 -21.89 3.45 -10.07
N ASP A 362 -22.86 2.59 -10.38
CA ASP A 362 -23.76 2.06 -9.36
C ASP A 362 -22.96 1.26 -8.30
N PRO A 363 -23.43 1.21 -7.04
CA PRO A 363 -22.68 0.59 -5.95
C PRO A 363 -22.26 -0.86 -6.22
N LYS A 364 -23.09 -1.64 -6.94
CA LYS A 364 -22.81 -3.04 -7.24
C LYS A 364 -21.65 -3.18 -8.21
N ARG A 365 -21.65 -2.43 -9.31
CA ARG A 365 -20.53 -2.42 -10.27
C ARG A 365 -19.25 -1.86 -9.66
N LEU A 366 -19.37 -0.80 -8.85
CA LEU A 366 -18.23 -0.23 -8.15
C LEU A 366 -17.58 -1.24 -7.19
N ALA A 367 -18.40 -1.98 -6.43
CA ALA A 367 -17.92 -3.05 -5.56
C ALA A 367 -17.21 -4.17 -6.34
N GLN A 368 -17.75 -4.56 -7.50
CA GLN A 368 -17.11 -5.54 -8.39
C GLN A 368 -15.76 -5.05 -8.92
N ALA A 369 -15.64 -3.76 -9.28
CA ALA A 369 -14.40 -3.19 -9.80
C ALA A 369 -13.30 -3.09 -8.73
N ALA A 370 -13.69 -2.75 -7.50
CA ALA A 370 -12.79 -2.46 -6.39
C ALA A 370 -12.03 -3.68 -5.83
N VAL A 371 -12.53 -4.91 -6.06
CA VAL A 371 -11.95 -6.14 -5.49
C VAL A 371 -11.27 -7.03 -6.53
N ARG A 372 -11.08 -6.50 -7.75
CA ARG A 372 -10.43 -7.22 -8.85
C ARG A 372 -8.93 -7.44 -8.62
N PRO A 373 -8.36 -8.54 -9.15
CA PRO A 373 -6.93 -8.82 -9.02
C PRO A 373 -6.08 -7.75 -9.70
N GLU A 374 -6.57 -7.20 -10.83
CA GLU A 374 -5.96 -6.06 -11.53
C GLU A 374 -5.75 -4.87 -10.59
N LEU A 375 -6.80 -4.49 -9.85
CA LEU A 375 -6.76 -3.36 -8.93
C LEU A 375 -5.99 -3.64 -7.64
N THR A 376 -6.27 -4.77 -6.97
CA THR A 376 -5.65 -5.08 -5.68
C THR A 376 -4.14 -5.23 -5.79
N SER A 377 -3.66 -5.78 -6.90
CA SER A 377 -2.23 -5.84 -7.19
C SER A 377 -1.65 -4.46 -7.47
N TRP A 378 -2.37 -3.63 -8.23
CA TRP A 378 -1.98 -2.27 -8.58
C TRP A 378 -1.84 -1.40 -7.33
N ILE A 379 -2.81 -1.46 -6.41
CA ILE A 379 -2.77 -0.76 -5.11
C ILE A 379 -1.49 -1.13 -4.38
N TRP A 380 -1.16 -2.42 -4.32
CA TRP A 380 0.04 -2.91 -3.67
C TRP A 380 1.30 -2.33 -4.31
N ARG A 381 1.42 -2.40 -5.65
CA ARG A 381 2.61 -1.93 -6.37
C ARG A 381 2.80 -0.42 -6.33
N ALA A 382 1.73 0.33 -6.55
CA ALA A 382 1.79 1.78 -6.50
C ALA A 382 2.11 2.28 -5.10
N HIS A 383 1.57 1.63 -4.06
CA HIS A 383 1.93 1.93 -2.67
C HIS A 383 3.43 1.75 -2.41
N GLU A 384 4.02 0.63 -2.87
CA GLU A 384 5.48 0.42 -2.79
C GLU A 384 6.23 1.50 -3.58
N ALA A 385 5.84 1.77 -4.82
CA ALA A 385 6.51 2.76 -5.66
C ALA A 385 6.50 4.17 -5.04
N ILE A 386 5.38 4.58 -4.47
CA ILE A 386 5.19 5.89 -3.82
C ILE A 386 6.03 5.98 -2.53
N ASN A 387 5.98 4.95 -1.68
CA ASN A 387 6.67 5.00 -0.37
C ASN A 387 8.19 4.80 -0.48
N PHE A 388 8.65 4.06 -1.49
CA PHE A 388 10.08 3.81 -1.72
C PHE A 388 10.70 4.75 -2.79
N GLY A 389 9.92 5.68 -3.36
CA GLY A 389 10.43 6.82 -4.14
C GLY A 389 10.75 6.56 -5.62
N TYR A 390 10.03 5.65 -6.28
CA TYR A 390 10.27 5.28 -7.69
C TYR A 390 9.30 5.97 -8.67
N GLY A 391 9.59 7.22 -9.06
CA GLY A 391 8.76 7.99 -9.99
C GLY A 391 8.43 7.31 -11.33
N PRO A 392 9.42 6.81 -12.12
CA PRO A 392 9.16 6.19 -13.43
C PRO A 392 8.27 4.94 -13.39
N ARG A 393 8.22 4.24 -12.25
CA ARG A 393 7.34 3.08 -12.07
C ARG A 393 5.88 3.51 -11.83
N VAL A 394 5.66 4.66 -11.20
CA VAL A 394 4.30 5.18 -10.95
C VAL A 394 3.57 5.44 -12.26
N GLU A 395 4.22 6.08 -13.25
CA GLU A 395 3.62 6.29 -14.58
C GLU A 395 3.23 4.98 -15.27
N GLU A 396 4.16 4.02 -15.28
CA GLU A 396 3.91 2.70 -15.87
C GLU A 396 2.71 2.02 -15.20
N ILE A 397 2.61 2.10 -13.88
CA ILE A 397 1.52 1.50 -13.11
C ILE A 397 0.19 2.20 -13.40
N PHE A 398 0.15 3.54 -13.46
CA PHE A 398 -1.07 4.31 -13.75
C PHE A 398 -1.57 4.12 -15.19
N SER A 399 -0.67 3.88 -16.15
CA SER A 399 -1.04 3.66 -17.55
C SER A 399 -1.91 2.41 -17.79
N TYR A 400 -1.96 1.46 -16.85
CA TYR A 400 -2.85 0.29 -16.94
C TYR A 400 -4.28 0.54 -16.45
N LEU A 401 -4.54 1.63 -15.71
CA LEU A 401 -5.84 1.86 -15.08
C LEU A 401 -6.98 1.96 -16.10
N GLY A 402 -6.78 2.68 -17.21
CA GLY A 402 -7.79 2.76 -18.26
C GLY A 402 -8.16 1.38 -18.81
N THR A 403 -7.17 0.51 -19.05
CA THR A 403 -7.40 -0.88 -19.50
C THR A 403 -8.21 -1.68 -18.47
N PHE A 404 -7.91 -1.54 -17.18
CA PHE A 404 -8.58 -2.30 -16.13
C PHE A 404 -10.03 -1.87 -15.92
N PHE A 405 -10.33 -0.57 -16.07
CA PHE A 405 -11.64 -0.01 -15.72
C PHE A 405 -12.57 0.25 -16.91
N LEU A 406 -12.05 0.38 -18.14
CA LEU A 406 -12.87 0.53 -19.35
C LEU A 406 -14.05 -0.48 -19.42
N PRO A 407 -13.86 -1.78 -19.13
CA PRO A 407 -14.94 -2.77 -19.20
C PRO A 407 -16.19 -2.40 -18.36
N PHE A 408 -16.00 -1.76 -17.20
CA PHE A 408 -17.10 -1.36 -16.32
C PHE A 408 -17.88 -0.18 -16.88
N PHE A 409 -17.20 0.73 -17.59
CA PHE A 409 -17.82 1.88 -18.25
C PHE A 409 -18.61 1.43 -19.50
N LEU A 410 -18.11 0.45 -20.25
CA LEU A 410 -18.79 -0.12 -21.42
C LEU A 410 -20.10 -0.86 -21.06
N GLN A 411 -20.28 -1.25 -19.80
CA GLN A 411 -21.46 -1.97 -19.31
C GLN A 411 -22.45 -1.06 -18.57
N SER A 412 -22.15 0.22 -18.41
CA SER A 412 -22.93 1.16 -17.58
C SER A 412 -23.74 2.15 -18.41
N ASP A 413 -24.90 2.54 -17.88
CA ASP A 413 -25.73 3.63 -18.41
C ASP A 413 -25.24 4.99 -17.86
N LEU A 414 -23.94 5.28 -18.00
CA LEU A 414 -23.39 6.56 -17.56
C LEU A 414 -23.91 7.71 -18.46
N PRO A 415 -24.17 8.90 -17.91
CA PRO A 415 -24.59 10.07 -18.68
C PRO A 415 -23.51 10.50 -19.69
N ASP A 416 -23.91 11.32 -20.67
CA ASP A 416 -23.16 11.66 -21.90
C ASP A 416 -21.64 11.69 -21.72
N LEU A 417 -21.00 10.56 -22.04
CA LEU A 417 -19.56 10.35 -21.97
C LEU A 417 -18.82 11.10 -23.08
N GLU A 418 -19.56 11.80 -23.96
CA GLU A 418 -19.00 12.42 -25.14
C GLU A 418 -17.93 13.46 -24.80
N GLY A 419 -16.72 13.24 -25.33
CA GLY A 419 -15.57 14.15 -25.15
C GLY A 419 -14.59 13.73 -24.07
N GLU A 420 -14.95 12.78 -23.20
CA GLU A 420 -14.02 12.18 -22.24
C GLU A 420 -13.05 11.20 -22.91
N SER A 421 -11.85 11.04 -22.33
CA SER A 421 -10.84 10.12 -22.87
C SER A 421 -10.06 9.35 -21.81
N LEU A 422 -9.62 8.15 -22.17
CA LEU A 422 -8.76 7.31 -21.35
C LEU A 422 -7.53 6.84 -22.14
N VAL A 423 -6.44 6.60 -21.42
CA VAL A 423 -5.28 5.89 -21.93
C VAL A 423 -5.42 4.41 -21.60
N LEU A 424 -5.28 3.58 -22.63
CA LEU A 424 -5.16 2.13 -22.49
C LEU A 424 -3.73 1.71 -22.72
N ARG A 425 -3.27 0.77 -21.89
CA ARG A 425 -2.04 0.04 -22.12
C ARG A 425 -2.35 -1.37 -22.60
N ARG A 426 -1.52 -1.84 -23.53
CA ARG A 426 -1.63 -3.20 -24.09
C ARG A 426 -1.38 -4.29 -23.03
N SER A 427 -2.13 -5.38 -23.15
CA SER A 427 -2.00 -6.57 -22.31
C SER A 427 -0.88 -7.50 -22.77
N THR A 428 -0.69 -7.62 -24.07
CA THR A 428 0.46 -8.30 -24.72
C THR A 428 0.98 -7.42 -25.84
N LYS A 429 1.88 -7.94 -26.68
CA LYS A 429 2.35 -7.24 -27.89
C LYS A 429 1.21 -6.80 -28.83
N ASP A 430 0.13 -7.57 -28.87
CA ASP A 430 -0.90 -7.57 -29.90
C ASP A 430 -2.33 -7.64 -29.34
N THR A 431 -2.51 -7.63 -28.01
CA THR A 431 -3.84 -7.68 -27.39
C THR A 431 -4.04 -6.63 -26.30
N ILE A 432 -5.29 -6.20 -26.12
CA ILE A 432 -5.83 -5.56 -24.91
C ILE A 432 -6.92 -6.47 -24.36
N GLN A 433 -6.73 -6.98 -23.15
CA GLN A 433 -7.71 -7.84 -22.48
C GLN A 433 -8.68 -6.99 -21.65
N LEU A 434 -9.97 -7.17 -21.93
CA LEU A 434 -11.10 -6.56 -21.23
C LEU A 434 -11.78 -7.66 -20.40
N SER A 435 -11.03 -8.19 -19.42
CA SER A 435 -11.40 -9.40 -18.66
C SER A 435 -12.79 -9.35 -18.00
N PRO A 436 -13.28 -8.23 -17.41
CA PRO A 436 -14.59 -8.20 -16.75
C PRO A 436 -15.77 -8.46 -17.70
N ILE A 437 -15.58 -8.25 -19.01
CA ILE A 437 -16.60 -8.52 -20.04
C ILE A 437 -16.27 -9.75 -20.90
N GLY A 438 -15.21 -10.49 -20.58
CA GLY A 438 -14.79 -11.68 -21.32
C GLY A 438 -14.39 -11.40 -22.77
N LYS A 439 -13.88 -10.21 -23.07
CA LYS A 439 -13.45 -9.80 -24.42
C LYS A 439 -11.97 -9.44 -24.46
N GLN A 440 -11.37 -9.52 -25.63
CA GLN A 440 -10.07 -8.93 -25.91
C GLN A 440 -10.08 -8.28 -27.30
N ILE A 441 -9.33 -7.19 -27.43
CA ILE A 441 -9.10 -6.52 -28.71
C ILE A 441 -7.74 -7.01 -29.22
N HIS A 442 -7.71 -7.55 -30.43
CA HIS A 442 -6.50 -8.00 -31.11
C HIS A 442 -6.17 -7.07 -32.28
N ALA A 443 -4.87 -6.85 -32.52
CA ALA A 443 -4.37 -6.09 -33.65
C ALA A 443 -3.35 -6.89 -34.48
N ALA A 444 -3.59 -6.99 -35.79
CA ALA A 444 -2.78 -7.76 -36.73
C ALA A 444 -1.33 -7.24 -36.87
N LYS A 445 -1.12 -5.94 -36.64
CA LYS A 445 0.21 -5.31 -36.51
C LYS A 445 0.22 -4.74 -35.10
N GLY A 446 0.91 -5.42 -34.18
CA GLY A 446 0.80 -5.20 -32.73
C GLY A 446 0.72 -3.74 -32.27
N PHE A 447 0.15 -3.52 -31.08
CA PHE A 447 -0.18 -2.20 -30.57
C PHE A 447 1.05 -1.34 -30.26
N ALA A 448 0.88 -0.02 -30.46
CA ALA A 448 1.66 0.98 -29.74
C ALA A 448 1.56 0.71 -28.22
N SER A 449 2.55 1.17 -27.45
CA SER A 449 2.58 0.91 -26.00
C SER A 449 1.34 1.48 -25.29
N LEU A 450 0.84 2.62 -25.76
CA LEU A 450 -0.35 3.30 -25.27
C LEU A 450 -1.33 3.52 -26.44
N MET A 451 -2.62 3.43 -26.13
CA MET A 451 -3.72 3.77 -27.03
C MET A 451 -4.65 4.77 -26.34
N ARG A 452 -5.26 5.66 -27.12
CA ARG A 452 -6.29 6.56 -26.60
C ARG A 452 -7.68 6.01 -26.93
N VAL A 453 -8.57 6.08 -25.96
CA VAL A 453 -10.00 5.81 -26.12
C VAL A 453 -10.72 7.12 -25.90
N ASN A 454 -11.44 7.59 -26.91
CA ASN A 454 -12.37 8.70 -26.75
C ASN A 454 -13.78 8.14 -26.66
N PHE A 455 -14.55 8.56 -25.66
CA PHE A 455 -15.95 8.18 -25.55
C PHE A 455 -16.80 9.02 -26.52
N LYS A 456 -17.75 8.35 -27.17
CA LYS A 456 -18.75 8.93 -28.07
C LYS A 456 -20.13 8.44 -27.65
N ASN A 457 -21.17 9.15 -28.07
CA ASN A 457 -22.53 8.71 -27.78
C ASN A 457 -22.78 7.30 -28.35
N ARG A 458 -22.98 6.32 -27.47
CA ARG A 458 -23.14 4.88 -27.77
C ARG A 458 -21.99 4.21 -28.54
N ALA A 459 -20.79 4.81 -28.57
CA ALA A 459 -19.62 4.23 -29.20
C ALA A 459 -18.33 4.61 -28.46
N ILE A 460 -17.24 3.91 -28.75
CA ILE A 460 -15.89 4.36 -28.40
C ILE A 460 -15.05 4.50 -29.65
N GLN A 461 -14.17 5.50 -29.65
CA GLN A 461 -13.18 5.67 -30.70
C GLN A 461 -11.82 5.20 -30.17
N LEU A 462 -11.30 4.13 -30.73
CA LEU A 462 -9.97 3.61 -30.49
C LEU A 462 -8.98 4.30 -31.42
N GLN A 463 -7.97 4.96 -30.87
CA GLN A 463 -6.97 5.70 -31.63
C GLN A 463 -5.56 5.24 -31.27
N ASN A 464 -4.78 4.91 -32.31
CA ASN A 464 -3.34 4.74 -32.24
C ASN A 464 -2.64 5.53 -33.37
N ASP A 465 -1.32 5.40 -33.49
CA ASP A 465 -0.52 6.12 -34.50
C ASP A 465 -0.81 5.72 -35.96
N GLN A 466 -1.53 4.61 -36.18
CA GLN A 466 -1.74 3.99 -37.50
C GLN A 466 -3.18 4.07 -38.00
N GLU A 467 -4.17 3.91 -37.12
CA GLU A 467 -5.59 3.94 -37.46
C GLU A 467 -6.43 4.52 -36.31
N THR A 468 -7.60 5.03 -36.68
CA THR A 468 -8.66 5.42 -35.75
C THR A 468 -9.89 4.64 -36.11
N VAL A 469 -10.46 3.92 -35.13
CA VAL A 469 -11.56 2.99 -35.33
C VAL A 469 -12.68 3.35 -34.37
N GLU A 470 -13.87 3.59 -34.91
CA GLU A 470 -15.07 3.77 -34.09
C GLU A 470 -15.78 2.42 -33.90
N VAL A 471 -16.04 2.07 -32.65
CA VAL A 471 -16.64 0.80 -32.24
C VAL A 471 -17.93 1.08 -31.47
N PRO A 472 -19.10 0.73 -32.02
CA PRO A 472 -20.36 0.83 -31.29
C PRO A 472 -20.32 -0.03 -30.02
N LEU A 473 -20.85 0.48 -28.91
CA LEU A 473 -20.80 -0.20 -27.61
C LEU A 473 -21.44 -1.60 -27.66
N GLU A 474 -22.52 -1.76 -28.45
CA GLU A 474 -23.20 -3.04 -28.64
C GLU A 474 -22.30 -4.14 -29.19
N THR A 475 -21.20 -3.78 -29.86
CA THR A 475 -20.22 -4.74 -30.37
C THR A 475 -19.59 -5.53 -29.21
N PHE A 476 -19.38 -4.91 -28.05
CA PHE A 476 -18.80 -5.59 -26.89
C PHE A 476 -19.78 -6.57 -26.23
N TRP A 477 -21.07 -6.45 -26.50
CA TRP A 477 -22.12 -7.27 -25.89
C TRP A 477 -22.58 -8.42 -26.79
N LYS A 478 -22.15 -8.45 -28.05
CA LYS A 478 -22.48 -9.53 -28.99
C LYS A 478 -21.85 -10.85 -28.58
N GLU A 479 -22.61 -11.94 -28.77
CA GLU A 479 -22.18 -13.30 -28.48
C GLU A 479 -21.26 -13.91 -29.56
N GLU A 480 -21.09 -13.24 -30.69
CA GLU A 480 -20.23 -13.69 -31.80
C GLU A 480 -18.77 -13.86 -31.37
N GLY A 481 -18.06 -14.81 -32.02
CA GLY A 481 -16.72 -15.25 -31.65
C GLY A 481 -15.61 -14.27 -32.04
N GLU A 482 -15.57 -13.87 -33.32
CA GLU A 482 -14.60 -12.93 -33.88
C GLU A 482 -15.36 -11.84 -34.64
N MET A 483 -15.10 -10.57 -34.30
CA MET A 483 -15.74 -9.42 -34.93
C MET A 483 -14.68 -8.44 -35.41
N ARG A 484 -14.57 -8.27 -36.73
CA ARG A 484 -13.67 -7.27 -37.32
C ARG A 484 -14.24 -5.88 -37.11
N ILE A 485 -13.47 -5.01 -36.46
CA ILE A 485 -13.88 -3.63 -36.14
C ILE A 485 -13.13 -2.58 -36.96
N GLY A 486 -11.95 -2.90 -37.49
CA GLY A 486 -11.13 -1.98 -38.28
C GLY A 486 -10.38 -2.67 -39.42
N GLN A 487 -9.44 -1.94 -40.05
CA GLN A 487 -8.63 -2.53 -41.11
C GLN A 487 -7.65 -3.57 -40.56
N GLY A 488 -7.16 -3.38 -39.33
CA GLY A 488 -6.25 -4.30 -38.65
C GLY A 488 -6.68 -4.76 -37.25
N MET A 489 -7.88 -4.42 -36.78
CA MET A 489 -8.37 -4.75 -35.44
C MET A 489 -9.60 -5.66 -35.43
N GLU A 490 -9.62 -6.57 -34.46
CA GLU A 490 -10.73 -7.49 -34.21
C GLU A 490 -11.00 -7.63 -32.71
N ILE A 491 -12.25 -7.90 -32.36
CA ILE A 491 -12.66 -8.27 -31.00
C ILE A 491 -12.89 -9.78 -30.97
N THR A 492 -12.22 -10.45 -30.04
CA THR A 492 -12.38 -11.89 -29.81
C THR A 492 -12.81 -12.16 -28.37
N ARG A 493 -13.35 -13.35 -28.13
CA ARG A 493 -13.75 -13.79 -26.78
C ARG A 493 -12.57 -14.37 -26.00
N LEU A 494 -12.49 -14.02 -24.72
CA LEU A 494 -11.67 -14.73 -23.77
C LEU A 494 -12.36 -16.04 -23.36
N ALA A 495 -11.58 -17.07 -23.05
CA ALA A 495 -12.12 -18.30 -22.50
C ALA A 495 -12.65 -18.02 -21.08
N VAL A 496 -13.90 -18.40 -20.83
CA VAL A 496 -14.56 -18.26 -19.53
C VAL A 496 -14.89 -19.66 -19.00
N LEU A 497 -14.67 -19.87 -17.71
CA LEU A 497 -15.07 -21.11 -17.05
C LEU A 497 -16.60 -21.25 -17.04
N ARG A 498 -17.11 -22.42 -17.44
CA ARG A 498 -18.54 -22.64 -17.61
C ARG A 498 -19.29 -22.42 -16.31
N ASN A 499 -20.45 -21.77 -16.41
CA ASN A 499 -21.32 -21.42 -15.29
C ASN A 499 -20.67 -20.47 -14.27
N THR A 500 -19.60 -19.77 -14.63
CA THR A 500 -19.00 -18.73 -13.78
C THR A 500 -18.71 -17.46 -14.58
N SER A 501 -18.31 -16.39 -13.90
CA SER A 501 -17.73 -15.19 -14.52
C SER A 501 -16.20 -15.21 -14.59
N ALA A 502 -15.55 -16.29 -14.17
CA ALA A 502 -14.09 -16.35 -14.09
C ALA A 502 -13.47 -16.55 -15.48
N VAL A 503 -12.58 -15.65 -15.86
CA VAL A 503 -11.87 -15.70 -17.14
C VAL A 503 -10.58 -16.49 -16.99
N ILE A 504 -10.29 -17.34 -17.96
CA ILE A 504 -8.98 -18.00 -18.08
C ILE A 504 -8.03 -17.02 -18.75
N CYS A 505 -7.11 -16.48 -17.95
CA CYS A 505 -6.14 -15.49 -18.41
C CYS A 505 -5.25 -16.07 -19.52
N ALA A 506 -5.11 -15.31 -20.61
CA ALA A 506 -3.97 -15.47 -21.50
C ALA A 506 -2.73 -14.80 -20.87
N GLY A 507 -1.56 -14.99 -21.49
CA GLY A 507 -0.34 -14.26 -21.12
C GLY A 507 -0.65 -12.77 -21.03
N HIS A 508 -0.25 -12.09 -19.95
CA HIS A 508 -0.55 -10.67 -19.80
C HIS A 508 0.56 -9.95 -19.03
N ASP A 509 1.08 -8.89 -19.66
CA ASP A 509 2.20 -8.07 -19.20
C ASP A 509 2.03 -7.53 -17.77
N TRP A 510 0.80 -7.26 -17.29
CA TRP A 510 0.57 -6.69 -15.95
C TRP A 510 1.06 -7.60 -14.82
N TYR A 511 0.66 -8.89 -14.80
CA TYR A 511 1.12 -9.82 -13.77
C TYR A 511 2.53 -10.33 -14.07
N GLU A 512 2.92 -10.43 -15.35
CA GLU A 512 4.28 -10.87 -15.73
C GLU A 512 5.37 -9.85 -15.37
N ASN A 513 5.03 -8.56 -15.35
CA ASN A 513 5.91 -7.47 -14.95
C ASN A 513 5.61 -6.97 -13.53
N PHE A 514 4.64 -7.60 -12.86
CA PHE A 514 4.34 -7.28 -11.46
C PHE A 514 5.57 -7.45 -10.60
N LEU A 515 6.29 -8.57 -10.69
CA LEU A 515 7.47 -8.81 -9.86
C LEU A 515 8.77 -8.22 -10.47
N PRO A 516 9.71 -7.70 -9.65
CA PRO A 516 10.98 -7.15 -10.13
C PRO A 516 11.79 -8.15 -10.97
N GLY A 517 12.62 -7.62 -11.88
CA GLY A 517 13.46 -8.34 -12.85
C GLY A 517 14.12 -9.64 -12.38
N ASP A 518 14.60 -9.69 -11.15
CA ASP A 518 15.41 -10.82 -10.65
C ASP A 518 14.59 -11.94 -10.02
N SER A 519 13.29 -11.72 -9.80
CA SER A 519 12.34 -12.76 -9.40
C SER A 519 11.78 -13.55 -10.59
N LYS A 520 12.18 -13.18 -11.82
CA LYS A 520 11.64 -13.70 -13.09
C LYS A 520 11.96 -15.16 -13.39
N LYS A 521 12.85 -15.82 -12.63
CA LYS A 521 13.27 -17.20 -12.93
C LYS A 521 12.76 -18.27 -11.96
N ASP A 522 12.51 -17.96 -10.67
CA ASP A 522 12.20 -19.04 -9.71
C ASP A 522 11.10 -18.75 -8.68
N VAL A 523 10.61 -17.50 -8.53
CA VAL A 523 9.76 -17.17 -7.36
C VAL A 523 8.26 -17.27 -7.62
N THR A 524 7.79 -17.30 -8.86
CA THR A 524 6.37 -17.59 -9.12
C THR A 524 6.18 -18.28 -10.46
N GLY A 525 5.40 -19.36 -10.50
CA GLY A 525 5.01 -20.09 -11.71
C GLY A 525 4.22 -19.28 -12.76
N LEU A 526 4.04 -17.97 -12.57
CA LEU A 526 3.21 -17.08 -13.39
C LEU A 526 3.69 -16.89 -14.83
N ARG A 527 4.97 -17.17 -15.14
CA ARG A 527 5.53 -17.07 -16.49
C ARG A 527 5.55 -18.40 -17.26
N GLN A 528 4.91 -19.44 -16.74
CA GLN A 528 4.85 -20.71 -17.47
C GLN A 528 3.87 -20.62 -18.63
N THR A 529 4.39 -20.69 -19.85
CA THR A 529 3.58 -20.85 -21.06
C THR A 529 2.97 -22.25 -21.08
N CYS A 530 1.67 -22.34 -20.80
CA CYS A 530 0.90 -23.56 -21.06
C CYS A 530 0.59 -23.67 -22.56
N SER A 531 0.65 -24.88 -23.11
CA SER A 531 0.17 -25.16 -24.46
C SER A 531 -1.35 -24.98 -24.56
N ASN A 532 -1.86 -24.84 -25.79
CA ASN A 532 -3.32 -24.79 -26.01
C ASN A 532 -4.03 -26.07 -25.52
N GLU A 533 -3.35 -27.22 -25.62
CA GLU A 533 -3.85 -28.51 -25.13
C GLU A 533 -3.92 -28.52 -23.59
N GLU A 534 -2.86 -28.09 -22.90
CA GLU A 534 -2.83 -27.98 -21.44
C GLU A 534 -3.90 -27.01 -20.92
N ARG A 535 -4.14 -25.90 -21.63
CA ARG A 535 -5.22 -24.97 -21.30
C ARG A 535 -6.61 -25.58 -21.50
N THR A 536 -6.79 -26.35 -22.57
CA THR A 536 -8.06 -27.03 -22.86
C THR A 536 -8.35 -28.09 -21.81
N ASP A 537 -7.34 -28.86 -21.43
CA ASP A 537 -7.46 -29.88 -20.38
C ASP A 537 -7.74 -29.24 -19.01
N LEU A 538 -7.02 -28.17 -18.66
CA LEU A 538 -7.29 -27.39 -17.47
C LEU A 538 -8.73 -26.89 -17.44
N ASN A 539 -9.20 -26.27 -18.53
CA ASN A 539 -10.55 -25.73 -18.63
C ASN A 539 -11.59 -26.83 -18.39
N ARG A 540 -11.43 -27.99 -19.04
CA ARG A 540 -12.30 -29.15 -18.85
C ARG A 540 -12.31 -29.64 -17.39
N CYS A 541 -11.15 -29.81 -16.79
CA CYS A 541 -11.01 -30.24 -15.40
C CYS A 541 -11.66 -29.26 -14.40
N LEU A 542 -11.48 -27.96 -14.60
CA LEU A 542 -12.08 -26.93 -13.76
C LEU A 542 -13.59 -26.84 -13.96
N ASP A 543 -14.08 -26.95 -15.19
CA ASP A 543 -15.53 -26.99 -15.49
C ASP A 543 -16.21 -28.16 -14.78
N GLU A 544 -15.62 -29.35 -14.86
CA GLU A 544 -16.10 -30.54 -14.15
C GLU A 544 -16.03 -30.36 -12.63
N GLY A 545 -14.92 -29.81 -12.13
CA GLY A 545 -14.73 -29.51 -10.71
C GLY A 545 -15.75 -28.50 -10.17
N ILE A 546 -16.03 -27.42 -10.90
CA ILE A 546 -17.09 -26.47 -10.59
C ILE A 546 -18.45 -27.15 -10.56
N GLY A 547 -18.70 -28.05 -11.51
CA GLY A 547 -19.91 -28.89 -11.52
C GLY A 547 -20.09 -29.66 -10.21
N LEU A 548 -19.01 -30.23 -9.68
CA LEU A 548 -19.00 -30.92 -8.40
C LEU A 548 -19.20 -29.97 -7.21
N VAL A 549 -18.48 -28.84 -7.14
CA VAL A 549 -18.68 -27.85 -6.05
C VAL A 549 -20.11 -27.37 -6.04
N ARG A 550 -20.69 -27.03 -7.21
CA ARG A 550 -22.09 -26.59 -7.31
C ARG A 550 -23.08 -27.67 -6.87
N ALA A 551 -22.83 -28.93 -7.21
CA ALA A 551 -23.73 -30.03 -6.89
C ALA A 551 -23.69 -30.41 -5.40
N PHE A 552 -22.51 -30.40 -4.78
CA PHE A 552 -22.30 -30.94 -3.44
C PHE A 552 -22.09 -29.85 -2.36
N TRP A 553 -21.80 -28.61 -2.76
CA TRP A 553 -21.65 -27.47 -1.85
C TRP A 553 -22.05 -26.13 -2.51
N PRO A 554 -23.36 -25.90 -2.77
CA PRO A 554 -23.86 -24.72 -3.48
C PRO A 554 -23.42 -23.38 -2.89
N GLU A 555 -23.28 -23.29 -1.57
CA GLU A 555 -22.83 -22.10 -0.86
C GLU A 555 -21.37 -21.77 -1.20
N ALA A 556 -20.49 -22.79 -1.26
CA ALA A 556 -19.10 -22.61 -1.69
C ALA A 556 -19.00 -22.19 -3.15
N PHE A 557 -19.87 -22.74 -4.01
CA PHE A 557 -19.97 -22.30 -5.40
C PHE A 557 -20.39 -20.83 -5.52
N ALA A 558 -21.37 -20.38 -4.74
CA ALA A 558 -21.80 -18.99 -4.73
C ALA A 558 -20.66 -18.05 -4.29
N GLU A 559 -19.93 -18.42 -3.23
CA GLU A 559 -18.76 -17.64 -2.80
C GLU A 559 -17.64 -17.60 -3.85
N LEU A 560 -17.34 -18.75 -4.47
CA LEU A 560 -16.33 -18.86 -5.53
C LEU A 560 -16.68 -17.97 -6.72
N ASN A 561 -17.92 -18.03 -7.19
CA ASN A 561 -18.36 -17.26 -8.36
C ASN A 561 -18.30 -15.74 -8.11
N GLU A 562 -18.47 -15.30 -6.86
CA GLU A 562 -18.44 -13.89 -6.48
C GLU A 562 -17.02 -13.37 -6.14
N GLN A 563 -16.08 -14.25 -5.76
CA GLN A 563 -14.72 -13.86 -5.38
C GLN A 563 -13.70 -14.07 -6.48
N ILE A 564 -13.83 -15.13 -7.28
CA ILE A 564 -12.83 -15.53 -8.26
C ILE A 564 -13.24 -15.00 -9.63
N SER A 565 -12.43 -14.10 -10.16
CA SER A 565 -12.65 -13.48 -11.46
C SER A 565 -11.65 -13.92 -12.53
N CYS A 566 -10.52 -14.49 -12.12
CA CYS A 566 -9.41 -14.84 -13.01
C CYS A 566 -8.80 -16.19 -12.64
N ILE A 567 -8.54 -17.03 -13.65
CA ILE A 567 -7.74 -18.24 -13.53
C ILE A 567 -6.49 -18.08 -14.38
N LEU A 568 -5.31 -18.26 -13.76
CA LEU A 568 -4.05 -18.29 -14.47
C LEU A 568 -3.60 -19.74 -14.70
N PRO A 569 -3.51 -20.20 -15.96
CA PRO A 569 -3.06 -21.55 -16.25
C PRO A 569 -1.60 -21.78 -15.85
N LEU A 570 -1.35 -22.87 -15.12
CA LEU A 570 -0.02 -23.37 -14.81
C LEU A 570 0.27 -24.69 -15.52
N LYS A 571 1.54 -24.96 -15.82
CA LYS A 571 1.95 -26.19 -16.50
C LYS A 571 1.67 -27.39 -15.61
N SER A 572 1.03 -28.43 -16.15
CA SER A 572 0.74 -29.65 -15.40
C SER A 572 2.01 -30.36 -14.93
N LYS A 573 1.97 -30.86 -13.70
CA LYS A 573 2.97 -31.77 -13.12
C LYS A 573 2.34 -33.15 -12.85
N GLY A 574 1.46 -33.59 -13.75
CA GLY A 574 0.66 -34.80 -13.57
C GLY A 574 -0.43 -34.60 -12.52
N TYR A 575 -0.66 -35.58 -11.65
CA TYR A 575 -1.70 -35.51 -10.62
C TYR A 575 -1.33 -34.67 -9.39
N LEU A 576 -0.08 -34.21 -9.29
CA LEU A 576 0.39 -33.43 -8.15
C LEU A 576 -0.29 -32.04 -8.11
N PRO A 577 -0.60 -31.52 -6.91
CA PRO A 577 -1.05 -30.15 -6.75
C PRO A 577 0.03 -29.19 -7.26
N TYR A 578 -0.30 -28.39 -8.27
CA TYR A 578 0.50 -27.24 -8.66
C TYR A 578 -0.40 -26.03 -8.82
N GLN A 579 -0.53 -25.30 -7.71
CA GLN A 579 -1.36 -24.12 -7.60
C GLN A 579 -0.68 -23.08 -6.71
N THR A 580 -1.09 -21.82 -6.84
CA THR A 580 -0.65 -20.76 -5.95
C THR A 580 -1.67 -19.62 -5.92
N THR A 581 -1.88 -19.08 -4.72
CA THR A 581 -2.50 -17.77 -4.52
C THR A 581 -1.44 -16.78 -4.09
N ILE A 582 -1.37 -15.65 -4.80
CA ILE A 582 -0.47 -14.56 -4.46
C ILE A 582 -1.25 -13.50 -3.71
N LYS A 583 -0.77 -13.10 -2.53
CA LYS A 583 -1.45 -12.13 -1.67
C LYS A 583 -1.81 -10.82 -2.38
N ALA A 584 -1.08 -10.40 -3.42
CA ALA A 584 -1.41 -9.18 -4.15
C ALA A 584 -2.55 -9.33 -5.18
N PHE A 585 -2.84 -10.54 -5.69
CA PHE A 585 -3.81 -10.77 -6.77
C PHE A 585 -5.12 -11.36 -6.22
N ARG A 586 -5.93 -10.54 -5.54
CA ARG A 586 -7.22 -11.00 -4.97
C ARG A 586 -8.20 -11.38 -6.07
N GLY A 587 -8.81 -12.56 -5.94
CA GLY A 587 -9.74 -13.08 -6.94
C GLY A 587 -9.07 -13.76 -8.13
N MET A 588 -7.77 -14.04 -8.03
CA MET A 588 -7.02 -14.84 -9.00
C MET A 588 -6.58 -16.17 -8.38
N ILE A 589 -6.78 -17.27 -9.12
CA ILE A 589 -6.23 -18.58 -8.80
C ILE A 589 -5.27 -18.98 -9.91
N ALA A 590 -4.03 -19.32 -9.57
CA ALA A 590 -3.12 -19.96 -10.51
C ALA A 590 -3.09 -21.47 -10.26
N THR A 591 -3.40 -22.29 -11.27
CA THR A 591 -3.47 -23.75 -11.09
C THR A 591 -3.26 -24.52 -12.39
N SER A 592 -2.82 -25.78 -12.27
CA SER A 592 -2.73 -26.74 -13.36
C SER A 592 -3.91 -27.72 -13.40
N ALA A 593 -4.06 -28.45 -14.52
CA ALA A 593 -5.10 -29.46 -14.71
C ALA A 593 -4.92 -30.63 -13.72
N ARG A 594 -6.03 -31.11 -13.14
CA ARG A 594 -6.10 -32.25 -12.21
C ARG A 594 -7.47 -32.94 -12.34
N PRO A 595 -7.63 -34.21 -11.91
CA PRO A 595 -8.92 -34.90 -11.90
C PRO A 595 -10.01 -34.05 -11.24
N SER A 596 -11.24 -34.12 -11.77
CA SER A 596 -12.33 -33.18 -11.44
C SER A 596 -12.61 -33.01 -9.94
N TYR A 597 -12.57 -34.08 -9.15
CA TYR A 597 -12.76 -34.01 -7.70
C TYR A 597 -11.60 -33.31 -6.96
N LEU A 598 -10.37 -33.40 -7.48
CA LEU A 598 -9.21 -32.65 -6.98
C LEU A 598 -9.21 -31.21 -7.48
N ALA A 599 -9.72 -30.95 -8.69
CA ALA A 599 -9.95 -29.61 -9.19
C ALA A 599 -11.01 -28.88 -8.33
N ALA A 600 -12.09 -29.56 -7.95
CA ALA A 600 -13.07 -29.05 -6.98
C ALA A 600 -12.42 -28.68 -5.64
N GLN A 601 -11.52 -29.53 -5.15
CA GLN A 601 -10.74 -29.25 -3.94
C GLN A 601 -9.84 -28.01 -4.11
N THR A 602 -9.04 -27.95 -5.16
CA THR A 602 -8.17 -26.79 -5.45
C THR A 602 -8.97 -25.48 -5.54
N LEU A 603 -10.14 -25.50 -6.18
CA LEU A 603 -10.98 -24.33 -6.33
C LEU A 603 -11.45 -23.76 -4.99
N VAL A 604 -11.94 -24.60 -4.07
CA VAL A 604 -12.36 -24.11 -2.75
C VAL A 604 -11.17 -23.77 -1.86
N HIS A 605 -10.07 -24.50 -1.98
CA HIS A 605 -8.81 -24.26 -1.24
C HIS A 605 -8.28 -22.84 -1.50
N GLU A 606 -8.08 -22.52 -2.78
CA GLU A 606 -7.50 -21.25 -3.22
C GLU A 606 -8.49 -20.08 -3.04
N THR A 607 -9.80 -20.36 -3.12
CA THR A 607 -10.83 -19.40 -2.68
C THR A 607 -10.70 -19.11 -1.19
N GLY A 608 -10.43 -20.14 -0.37
CA GLY A 608 -10.12 -20.00 1.05
C GLY A 608 -8.92 -19.09 1.32
N HIS A 609 -7.82 -19.28 0.59
CA HIS A 609 -6.65 -18.39 0.68
C HIS A 609 -7.00 -16.94 0.31
N ASN A 610 -7.79 -16.71 -0.74
CA ASN A 610 -8.23 -15.37 -1.15
C ASN A 610 -9.10 -14.70 -0.06
N LYS A 611 -10.05 -15.46 0.50
CA LYS A 611 -10.94 -15.02 1.58
C LYS A 611 -10.17 -14.69 2.84
N PHE A 612 -9.27 -15.57 3.29
CA PHE A 612 -8.52 -15.37 4.52
C PHE A 612 -7.51 -14.22 4.43
N ASN A 613 -6.88 -14.03 3.28
CA ASN A 613 -6.06 -12.83 3.08
C ASN A 613 -6.88 -11.54 3.22
N SER A 614 -8.15 -11.55 2.80
CA SER A 614 -9.05 -10.41 2.98
C SER A 614 -9.44 -10.24 4.45
N VAL A 615 -9.61 -11.34 5.21
CA VAL A 615 -9.77 -11.28 6.68
C VAL A 615 -8.56 -10.61 7.34
N LEU A 616 -7.34 -11.01 6.98
CA LEU A 616 -6.09 -10.43 7.51
C LEU A 616 -5.90 -8.95 7.12
N ASP A 617 -6.45 -8.52 6.00
CA ASP A 617 -6.41 -7.12 5.57
C ASP A 617 -7.43 -6.24 6.33
N LEU A 618 -8.46 -6.85 6.92
CA LEU A 618 -9.54 -6.17 7.67
C LEU A 618 -9.35 -6.24 9.19
N TYR A 619 -8.81 -7.34 9.71
CA TYR A 619 -8.79 -7.64 11.13
C TYR A 619 -7.38 -7.96 11.62
N HIS A 620 -7.03 -7.40 12.77
CA HIS A 620 -5.85 -7.78 13.52
C HIS A 620 -6.19 -8.97 14.41
N LEU A 621 -5.67 -10.17 14.09
CA LEU A 621 -6.09 -11.42 14.73
C LEU A 621 -5.21 -11.82 15.93
N PHE A 622 -3.95 -11.40 15.97
CA PHE A 622 -3.03 -11.78 17.04
C PHE A 622 -1.85 -10.80 17.16
N GLU A 623 -1.27 -10.73 18.36
CA GLU A 623 -0.20 -9.78 18.74
C GLU A 623 1.20 -10.42 18.75
N ASN A 624 1.36 -11.60 18.17
CA ASN A 624 2.65 -12.29 18.11
C ASN A 624 3.66 -11.51 17.26
N ASP A 625 4.94 -11.57 17.64
CA ASP A 625 6.03 -11.05 16.83
C ASP A 625 6.14 -11.88 15.53
N PRO A 626 6.04 -11.24 14.34
CA PRO A 626 6.11 -11.94 13.06
C PRO A 626 7.47 -12.62 12.78
N GLY A 627 8.53 -12.26 13.51
CA GLY A 627 9.84 -12.90 13.42
C GLY A 627 9.96 -14.25 14.14
N VAL A 628 8.97 -14.62 14.96
CA VAL A 628 8.96 -15.90 15.69
C VAL A 628 8.39 -17.01 14.82
N LEU A 629 9.15 -18.09 14.68
CA LEU A 629 8.82 -19.24 13.84
C LEU A 629 8.37 -20.44 14.68
N PHE A 630 7.43 -21.21 14.14
CA PHE A 630 6.86 -22.42 14.73
C PHE A 630 6.86 -23.55 13.69
N TYR A 631 6.97 -24.80 14.12
CA TYR A 631 6.89 -25.94 13.20
C TYR A 631 5.50 -26.02 12.56
N SER A 632 5.42 -26.04 11.23
CA SER A 632 4.15 -26.18 10.52
C SER A 632 3.68 -27.65 10.50
N PRO A 633 2.42 -27.94 10.86
CA PRO A 633 1.85 -29.28 10.64
C PRO A 633 1.66 -29.61 9.15
N PHE A 634 1.65 -28.60 8.28
CA PHE A 634 1.34 -28.70 6.85
C PHE A 634 2.59 -28.87 5.98
N ASP A 635 3.74 -28.41 6.48
CA ASP A 635 5.02 -28.45 5.79
C ASP A 635 6.08 -28.76 6.82
N ASP A 636 7.04 -29.64 6.50
CA ASP A 636 8.08 -30.08 7.44
C ASP A 636 9.16 -28.98 7.63
N ASP A 637 8.74 -27.78 8.04
CA ASP A 637 9.52 -26.54 8.09
C ASP A 637 9.00 -25.57 9.16
N GLN A 638 9.82 -24.59 9.56
CA GLN A 638 9.50 -23.57 10.56
C GLN A 638 8.98 -22.27 9.95
N ARG A 639 7.84 -21.79 10.44
CA ARG A 639 7.03 -20.78 9.76
C ARG A 639 6.36 -19.82 10.74
N PRO A 640 6.12 -18.56 10.35
CA PRO A 640 5.41 -17.63 11.20
C PRO A 640 3.98 -18.10 11.49
N LEU A 641 3.45 -17.68 12.64
CA LEU A 641 2.10 -18.05 13.06
C LEU A 641 1.02 -17.60 12.05
N THR A 642 1.22 -16.46 11.38
CA THR A 642 0.37 -15.99 10.28
C THR A 642 0.15 -17.04 9.20
N TRP A 643 1.18 -17.84 8.89
CA TRP A 643 1.10 -18.86 7.86
C TRP A 643 0.30 -20.07 8.34
N ILE A 644 0.51 -20.50 9.58
CA ILE A 644 -0.25 -21.60 10.18
C ILE A 644 -1.74 -21.28 10.20
N PHE A 645 -2.13 -20.05 10.57
CA PHE A 645 -3.52 -19.59 10.48
C PHE A 645 -4.08 -19.69 9.06
N HIS A 646 -3.27 -19.30 8.08
CA HIS A 646 -3.65 -19.27 6.67
C HIS A 646 -3.89 -20.66 6.10
N GLU A 647 -2.95 -21.57 6.32
CA GLU A 647 -3.06 -22.98 5.92
C GLU A 647 -4.23 -23.66 6.63
N THR A 648 -4.39 -23.40 7.94
CA THR A 648 -5.53 -23.92 8.71
C THR A 648 -6.86 -23.54 8.07
N PHE A 649 -7.03 -22.26 7.69
CA PHE A 649 -8.25 -21.79 7.02
C PHE A 649 -8.50 -22.51 5.69
N ALA A 650 -7.48 -22.64 4.85
CA ALA A 650 -7.60 -23.24 3.53
C ALA A 650 -7.87 -24.74 3.60
N PHE A 651 -7.15 -25.49 4.45
CA PHE A 651 -7.36 -26.92 4.63
C PHE A 651 -8.70 -27.27 5.29
N LEU A 652 -9.32 -26.37 6.05
CA LEU A 652 -10.72 -26.56 6.46
C LEU A 652 -11.67 -26.60 5.27
N GLN A 653 -11.43 -25.83 4.20
CA GLN A 653 -12.22 -25.93 2.96
C GLN A 653 -12.04 -27.32 2.33
N ASP A 654 -10.80 -27.81 2.28
CA ASP A 654 -10.47 -29.13 1.74
C ASP A 654 -11.19 -30.25 2.49
N ILE A 655 -11.14 -30.22 3.82
CA ILE A 655 -11.83 -31.21 4.65
C ILE A 655 -13.33 -31.24 4.32
N HIS A 656 -13.94 -30.07 4.13
CA HIS A 656 -15.38 -29.98 3.89
C HIS A 656 -15.81 -30.41 2.48
N ILE A 657 -15.06 -30.06 1.44
CA ILE A 657 -15.36 -30.51 0.07
C ILE A 657 -15.05 -31.99 -0.11
N SER A 658 -13.90 -32.47 0.39
CA SER A 658 -13.52 -33.87 0.29
C SER A 658 -14.52 -34.77 1.02
N GLY A 659 -15.04 -34.33 2.17
CA GLY A 659 -16.07 -35.05 2.92
C GLY A 659 -17.39 -35.18 2.15
N ARG A 660 -17.79 -34.13 1.44
CA ARG A 660 -19.01 -34.10 0.62
C ARG A 660 -18.90 -34.92 -0.66
N LEU A 661 -17.70 -35.04 -1.22
CA LEU A 661 -17.44 -35.84 -2.42
C LEU A 661 -17.18 -37.32 -2.12
N LEU A 662 -16.93 -37.68 -0.85
CA LEU A 662 -16.62 -39.04 -0.45
C LEU A 662 -17.76 -40.01 -0.80
N GLY A 663 -17.45 -40.99 -1.64
CA GLY A 663 -18.43 -41.98 -2.13
C GLY A 663 -19.36 -41.47 -3.23
N ALA A 664 -19.27 -40.20 -3.61
CA ALA A 664 -20.08 -39.58 -4.66
C ALA A 664 -19.35 -39.45 -6.02
N VAL A 665 -18.03 -39.64 -6.03
CA VAL A 665 -17.18 -39.53 -7.22
C VAL A 665 -16.29 -40.76 -7.40
N GLU A 666 -15.97 -41.08 -8.65
CA GLU A 666 -14.93 -42.06 -8.98
C GLU A 666 -13.55 -41.48 -8.63
N GLN A 667 -12.76 -42.26 -7.89
CA GLN A 667 -11.49 -41.82 -7.33
C GLN A 667 -10.34 -42.65 -7.87
N ILE A 668 -9.17 -42.03 -7.94
CA ILE A 668 -7.92 -42.74 -8.19
C ILE A 668 -7.49 -43.34 -6.84
N GLU A 669 -7.21 -44.64 -6.78
CA GLU A 669 -6.94 -45.36 -5.53
C GLU A 669 -5.82 -44.71 -4.69
N ASP A 670 -4.72 -44.32 -5.33
CA ASP A 670 -3.59 -43.64 -4.69
C ASP A 670 -3.92 -42.23 -4.17
N LEU A 671 -5.03 -41.63 -4.63
CA LEU A 671 -5.50 -40.28 -4.29
C LEU A 671 -6.86 -40.32 -3.56
N SER A 672 -7.06 -41.35 -2.74
CA SER A 672 -8.26 -41.54 -1.93
C SER A 672 -8.61 -40.32 -1.05
N LEU A 673 -9.85 -39.84 -1.19
CA LEU A 673 -10.41 -38.77 -0.36
C LEU A 673 -10.49 -39.18 1.11
N GLU A 674 -10.74 -40.46 1.41
CA GLU A 674 -10.78 -40.97 2.78
C GLU A 674 -9.41 -40.84 3.47
N ARG A 675 -8.36 -41.28 2.79
CA ARG A 675 -6.98 -41.17 3.29
C ARG A 675 -6.58 -39.70 3.45
N TYR A 676 -6.95 -38.86 2.48
CA TYR A 676 -6.69 -37.43 2.52
C TYR A 676 -7.39 -36.76 3.70
N LEU A 677 -8.71 -36.97 3.86
CA LEU A 677 -9.52 -36.43 4.95
C LEU A 677 -8.94 -36.73 6.31
N ARG A 678 -8.56 -37.99 6.56
CA ARG A 678 -7.96 -38.40 7.83
C ARG A 678 -6.65 -37.65 8.10
N LYS A 679 -5.72 -37.64 7.14
CA LYS A 679 -4.42 -36.98 7.30
C LYS A 679 -4.55 -35.46 7.48
N THR A 680 -5.35 -34.81 6.64
CA THR A 680 -5.53 -33.35 6.68
C THR A 680 -6.26 -32.92 7.95
N SER A 681 -7.24 -33.70 8.40
CA SER A 681 -7.89 -33.53 9.70
C SER A 681 -6.89 -33.54 10.87
N GLU A 682 -6.02 -34.55 10.93
CA GLU A 682 -4.99 -34.67 11.97
C GLU A 682 -4.00 -33.49 11.93
N ARG A 683 -3.68 -32.96 10.74
CA ARG A 683 -2.82 -31.79 10.57
C ARG A 683 -3.48 -30.50 11.07
N VAL A 684 -4.75 -30.29 10.73
CA VAL A 684 -5.52 -29.13 11.18
C VAL A 684 -5.73 -29.17 12.70
N GLU A 685 -5.98 -30.34 13.29
CA GLU A 685 -6.04 -30.52 14.75
C GLU A 685 -4.75 -30.06 15.43
N LYS A 686 -3.60 -30.52 14.95
CA LYS A 686 -2.28 -30.09 15.46
C LYS A 686 -2.04 -28.59 15.27
N ALA A 687 -2.51 -28.02 14.16
CA ALA A 687 -2.37 -26.59 13.89
C ALA A 687 -3.20 -25.77 14.88
N LEU A 688 -4.43 -26.18 15.18
CA LEU A 688 -5.29 -25.52 16.16
C LEU A 688 -4.72 -25.62 17.57
N ASP A 689 -4.20 -26.78 17.97
CA ASP A 689 -3.51 -26.94 19.26
C ASP A 689 -2.32 -25.98 19.37
N MET A 690 -1.54 -25.84 18.30
CA MET A 690 -0.41 -24.92 18.24
C MET A 690 -0.86 -23.45 18.30
N ILE A 691 -1.90 -23.08 17.56
CA ILE A 691 -2.49 -21.74 17.61
C ILE A 691 -2.94 -21.44 19.04
N ARG A 692 -3.73 -22.31 19.67
CA ARG A 692 -4.21 -22.13 21.04
C ARG A 692 -3.08 -22.01 22.07
N LYS A 693 -2.00 -22.76 21.88
CA LYS A 693 -0.87 -22.77 22.80
C LYS A 693 0.04 -21.55 22.66
N HIS A 694 0.21 -21.02 21.45
CA HIS A 694 1.26 -20.05 21.15
C HIS A 694 0.76 -18.68 20.68
N ALA A 695 -0.49 -18.56 20.21
CA ALA A 695 -1.05 -17.30 19.75
C ALA A 695 -1.45 -16.40 20.93
N ARG A 696 -1.13 -15.11 20.83
CA ARG A 696 -1.73 -14.04 21.63
C ARG A 696 -2.90 -13.46 20.84
N LEU A 697 -4.06 -14.09 20.96
CA LEU A 697 -5.25 -13.77 20.16
C LEU A 697 -5.90 -12.46 20.60
N THR A 698 -6.37 -11.68 19.62
CA THR A 698 -7.32 -10.58 19.86
C THR A 698 -8.75 -11.12 20.01
N ALA A 699 -9.74 -10.26 20.28
CA ALA A 699 -11.15 -10.68 20.34
C ALA A 699 -11.64 -11.25 18.99
N GLU A 700 -11.21 -10.66 17.88
CA GLU A 700 -11.47 -11.14 16.52
C GLU A 700 -10.71 -12.43 16.23
N GLY A 701 -9.47 -12.54 16.73
CA GLY A 701 -8.67 -13.76 16.73
C GLY A 701 -9.36 -14.93 17.43
N GLU A 702 -9.94 -14.69 18.60
CA GLU A 702 -10.71 -15.69 19.33
C GLU A 702 -11.95 -16.15 18.54
N ARG A 703 -12.67 -15.21 17.92
CA ARG A 703 -13.85 -15.55 17.10
C ARG A 703 -13.50 -16.38 15.88
N ILE A 704 -12.43 -16.04 15.17
CA ILE A 704 -12.04 -16.80 13.97
C ILE A 704 -11.54 -18.21 14.34
N VAL A 705 -10.77 -18.36 15.42
CA VAL A 705 -10.30 -19.67 15.90
C VAL A 705 -11.46 -20.53 16.39
N ALA A 706 -12.44 -19.94 17.08
CA ALA A 706 -13.67 -20.65 17.42
C ALA A 706 -14.43 -21.14 16.17
N GLY A 707 -14.43 -20.35 15.10
CA GLY A 707 -14.95 -20.77 13.80
C GLY A 707 -14.14 -21.92 13.17
N PHE A 708 -12.82 -21.95 13.35
CA PHE A 708 -11.98 -23.07 12.89
C PHE A 708 -12.30 -24.37 13.63
N GLU A 709 -12.46 -24.29 14.95
CA GLU A 709 -12.82 -25.43 15.80
C GLU A 709 -14.22 -25.95 15.44
N GLU A 710 -15.19 -25.05 15.25
CA GLU A 710 -16.55 -25.41 14.83
C GLU A 710 -16.55 -26.08 13.44
N ALA A 711 -15.78 -25.53 12.50
CA ALA A 711 -15.62 -26.11 11.17
C ALA A 711 -15.04 -27.53 11.26
N LEU A 712 -13.95 -27.71 12.02
CA LEU A 712 -13.31 -29.02 12.19
C LEU A 712 -14.24 -30.05 12.85
N GLN A 713 -15.11 -29.64 13.78
CA GLN A 713 -16.06 -30.53 14.45
C GLN A 713 -17.22 -30.95 13.55
N LYS A 714 -17.63 -30.11 12.59
CA LYS A 714 -18.70 -30.39 11.62
C LYS A 714 -18.33 -31.42 10.55
N LYS A 715 -17.25 -32.18 10.72
CA LYS A 715 -16.87 -33.29 9.82
C LYS A 715 -18.07 -34.24 9.66
N ALA A 716 -18.52 -34.39 8.42
CA ALA A 716 -19.60 -35.26 7.98
C ALA A 716 -21.02 -34.87 8.44
N VAL A 717 -21.63 -33.91 7.73
CA VAL A 717 -23.07 -34.03 7.45
C VAL A 717 -23.18 -34.84 6.16
N LYS A 718 -23.81 -36.01 6.26
CA LYS A 718 -24.24 -36.83 5.12
C LYS A 718 -25.26 -36.09 4.28
#